data_AF-A0A3A4ZAX4-F1
#
_entry.id   AF-A0A3A4ZAX4-F1
#
_cell.length_a   1.000
_cell.length_b   1.000
_cell.length_c   1.000
_cell.angle_alpha   90.00
_cell.angle_beta   90.00
_cell.angle_gamma   90.00
#
_symmetry.space_group_name_H-M   'P 1'
#
loop_
_entity.id
_entity.type
_entity.pdbx_description
1 polymer ?
#
loop_
_entity_poly.entity_id
_entity_poly.type
_entity_poly.pdbx_seq_one_letter_code
_entity_poly.pdbx_strand_id
1 'polypeptide(L)'
;MKSSTFQRLAAVFCVVATSIAFLSAPLLAGESDAERIARINKENAEKGYQWTAGITSVSNLSAEEKQRLLGFLPLPPGREPTAAELTAPAGALFDPAFDWRALNGVTSVKNQGSCGSCWAFAAVGQLEAHVRIYDQRIEDLSEQSVIDCNTWGAGCDGGWAGAAYEVLLNPGAVLEACVPYEARDDRTCRQSSCQVVARISSYTPVANMVSAIKTALATGPVYTAMTVIDNFYDYTGGCYESTTGNPPNHAVLIVGWDDNACGGAGAWIVKNSWGPGWGEDGFFHIKYGVCNIGYSSYQISYIPSIVFVRVNAPAGGEVWNVGENRLITWTTQRETPDSISVYLSIDGGVNYDYTVAHGLVGASSYDWVVPELPVTTARIKVVAYFGGEVGGFDTSDENFQIKGKPYRYVMKTGANIYPYSIPAWAARRIQDAINAAAPGDSILVAAESYTQALTVNKAVFLLGGWSPDFTVRDPETYPTRIRAAGSLVSFLNVSSGVHGVEGFQLRGGTGTYTLLPSNGVYGGGVFSYLSSPVIRGNAIDSCGVANVLDFSAGGAIACYGGTPLVEGNVIASCRAQSGGGIYLYETNAVIRDNTITGCSPNAEFNGTKHGGGVHAYRATATLEDNTIAGNDGYRKGGGVYCYLSPCAISGGSIARNDCNDAGGGVYAERGALSISNAVIRGNTSVSSGGGIYHRAGALDVSNSVFVLNRSSIIGGGVFADSSFGGLANNTFDRNGANYAGGNVFLGTMPSMTVVNNCITNGTLNGFQVNSTANIIFRYNDCFGNTPANVATLVPDSTNASFDPLYADTAAVDYRLLVHSGAIDAGDPAVVDPDGSRSDMGAYGGAGAVMAAPVYVRGLVASPLGGDAIRLVWDDFGSSADWYAVYGSETAGFAPSLATFIGSVPGPDAVFDHGPVSGCRYYRVSGVSAEGYGGGYAAEASACVEEEDLLAPTVTVLYPNGGEVLEAGDTIRVDWEAADNRRVDSVSVYFSSDAGVSYEAVASGRHPDSGLVWVVPAILSDSCLVKVVAYDPGLLTGFDESDSLFAIRDYTDVGGGGDGPSAPRWITALEQNFPNPFNGTTTITYTLGERSPVDLRIFDPAGRVVRVLDRSERGPGRYHAVWDGKDGAGRGVASGIYFCRIKAGKMTQTRKIVYVR
;
A
#
# COMPACT_ATOMS: atom_id res chain seq x y z
N MET A 1 77.69 5.70 40.24
CA MET A 1 79.05 6.07 40.73
C MET A 1 79.85 4.80 40.95
N LYS A 2 81.13 4.76 40.48
CA LYS A 2 82.17 3.72 40.71
C LYS A 2 81.77 2.26 40.37
N SER A 3 82.23 1.71 39.24
CA SER A 3 83.45 0.85 39.12
C SER A 3 83.05 -0.65 39.09
N SER A 4 83.53 -1.56 38.23
CA SER A 4 84.55 -1.52 37.15
C SER A 4 84.57 -2.83 36.32
N THR A 5 84.73 -2.72 34.99
CA THR A 5 85.46 -3.66 34.05
C THR A 5 84.98 -5.13 33.96
N PHE A 6 84.58 -5.67 32.79
CA PHE A 6 85.50 -6.05 31.69
C PHE A 6 84.88 -6.05 30.26
N GLN A 7 85.68 -5.52 29.31
CA GLN A 7 85.76 -5.66 27.83
C GLN A 7 84.61 -6.33 27.03
N ARG A 8 84.01 -5.67 26.00
CA ARG A 8 84.47 -5.45 24.58
C ARG A 8 84.65 -6.78 23.79
N LEU A 9 84.24 -6.98 22.53
CA LEU A 9 83.98 -6.09 21.37
C LEU A 9 82.87 -6.63 20.41
N ALA A 10 82.15 -5.70 19.79
CA ALA A 10 81.81 -5.53 18.35
C ALA A 10 81.52 -6.70 17.37
N ALA A 11 80.44 -6.47 16.60
CA ALA A 11 80.28 -6.58 15.13
C ALA A 11 80.15 -7.98 14.49
N VAL A 12 79.01 -8.40 13.92
CA VAL A 12 78.23 -7.92 12.73
C VAL A 12 78.68 -8.56 11.39
N PHE A 13 77.72 -9.31 10.81
CA PHE A 13 77.57 -9.81 9.42
C PHE A 13 78.31 -11.06 8.87
N CYS A 14 77.49 -11.91 8.22
CA CYS A 14 77.68 -12.69 6.98
C CYS A 14 77.83 -14.24 6.98
N VAL A 15 76.80 -14.87 6.36
CA VAL A 15 76.85 -15.86 5.25
C VAL A 15 77.29 -17.32 5.51
N VAL A 16 76.27 -18.21 5.59
CA VAL A 16 76.00 -19.40 4.74
C VAL A 16 77.12 -20.42 4.38
N ALA A 17 76.80 -21.70 4.66
CA ALA A 17 77.10 -22.96 3.94
C ALA A 17 78.25 -23.92 4.33
N THR A 18 77.80 -25.17 4.56
CA THR A 18 78.34 -26.48 4.10
C THR A 18 79.60 -27.15 4.72
N SER A 19 79.33 -28.22 5.48
CA SER A 19 79.73 -29.62 5.17
C SER A 19 81.10 -30.21 5.57
N ILE A 20 81.04 -31.25 6.44
CA ILE A 20 81.81 -32.54 6.40
C ILE A 20 83.33 -32.44 6.77
N ALA A 21 83.96 -33.26 7.63
CA ALA A 21 83.64 -34.56 8.26
C ALA A 21 84.38 -34.82 9.60
N PHE A 22 83.85 -35.74 10.43
CA PHE A 22 84.46 -36.85 11.25
C PHE A 22 85.95 -36.75 11.73
N LEU A 23 86.45 -37.30 12.87
CA LEU A 23 86.05 -38.09 14.07
C LEU A 23 87.23 -37.96 15.09
N SER A 24 87.23 -38.36 16.37
CA SER A 24 86.24 -38.99 17.28
C SER A 24 86.64 -38.77 18.77
N ALA A 25 85.65 -38.67 19.66
CA ALA A 25 85.73 -39.02 21.08
C ALA A 25 84.32 -39.45 21.55
N PRO A 26 84.16 -40.42 22.48
CA PRO A 26 82.88 -41.09 22.68
C PRO A 26 81.89 -40.22 23.44
N LEU A 27 80.82 -39.79 22.75
CA LEU A 27 79.60 -39.33 23.39
C LEU A 27 78.84 -40.56 23.91
N LEU A 28 78.35 -40.53 25.15
CA LEU A 28 77.42 -41.53 25.66
C LEU A 28 76.15 -41.47 24.81
N ALA A 29 75.91 -42.50 23.99
CA ALA A 29 74.63 -42.66 23.31
C ALA A 29 73.57 -42.97 24.38
N GLY A 30 72.53 -42.14 24.46
CA GLY A 30 71.36 -42.44 25.28
C GLY A 30 70.62 -43.66 24.76
N GLU A 31 69.88 -44.34 25.65
CA GLU A 31 68.96 -45.43 25.30
C GLU A 31 68.01 -44.96 24.18
N SER A 32 67.98 -45.69 23.06
CA SER A 32 67.08 -45.34 21.96
C SER A 32 65.62 -45.60 22.34
N ASP A 33 64.69 -44.92 21.68
CA ASP A 33 63.25 -45.09 21.87
C ASP A 33 62.82 -46.57 21.82
N ALA A 34 63.33 -47.34 20.86
CA ALA A 34 63.03 -48.76 20.74
C ALA A 34 63.56 -49.59 21.92
N GLU A 35 64.74 -49.26 22.45
CA GLU A 35 65.33 -49.93 23.61
C GLU A 35 64.57 -49.59 24.89
N ARG A 36 64.21 -48.32 25.10
CA ARG A 36 63.41 -47.85 26.25
C ARG A 36 62.05 -48.56 26.30
N ILE A 37 61.33 -48.58 25.18
CA ILE A 37 60.02 -49.23 25.07
C ILE A 37 60.13 -50.75 25.25
N ALA A 38 61.15 -51.39 24.67
CA ALA A 38 61.38 -52.82 24.86
C ALA A 38 61.70 -53.17 26.32
N ARG A 39 62.50 -52.33 27.01
CA ARG A 39 62.82 -52.50 28.42
C ARG A 39 61.58 -52.36 29.31
N ILE A 40 60.78 -51.30 29.13
CA ILE A 40 59.56 -51.08 29.93
C ILE A 40 58.58 -52.25 29.75
N ASN A 41 58.32 -52.68 28.51
CA ASN A 41 57.42 -53.80 28.25
C ASN A 41 57.93 -55.13 28.83
N LYS A 42 59.27 -55.35 28.83
CA LYS A 42 59.88 -56.50 29.50
C LYS A 42 59.70 -56.43 31.02
N GLU A 43 59.95 -55.26 31.64
CA GLU A 43 59.74 -55.06 33.07
C GLU A 43 58.26 -55.27 33.47
N ASN A 44 57.31 -54.83 32.63
CA ASN A 44 55.88 -55.05 32.86
C ASN A 44 55.56 -56.56 32.84
N ALA A 45 56.08 -57.31 31.87
CA ALA A 45 55.90 -58.76 31.79
C ALA A 45 56.53 -59.50 32.99
N GLU A 46 57.71 -59.09 33.45
CA GLU A 46 58.38 -59.66 34.63
C GLU A 46 57.63 -59.36 35.96
N LYS A 47 56.97 -58.20 36.05
CA LYS A 47 56.17 -57.78 37.23
C LYS A 47 54.71 -58.23 37.17
N GLY A 48 54.24 -58.78 36.04
CA GLY A 48 52.84 -59.17 35.81
C GLY A 48 51.88 -57.99 35.57
N TYR A 49 52.40 -56.81 35.22
CA TYR A 49 51.59 -55.62 34.92
C TYR A 49 50.88 -55.76 33.56
N GLN A 50 49.66 -55.24 33.46
CA GLN A 50 48.75 -55.45 32.32
C GLN A 50 48.62 -54.23 31.40
N TRP A 51 49.71 -53.49 31.20
CA TRP A 51 49.77 -52.35 30.29
C TRP A 51 50.98 -52.38 29.37
N THR A 52 50.85 -51.71 28.23
CA THR A 52 51.87 -51.64 27.18
C THR A 52 52.44 -50.23 27.04
N ALA A 53 53.76 -50.17 26.94
CA ALA A 53 54.48 -48.97 26.57
C ALA A 53 54.67 -48.87 25.05
N GLY A 54 54.62 -47.66 24.52
CA GLY A 54 54.90 -47.29 23.13
C GLY A 54 55.24 -45.80 23.02
N ILE A 55 55.61 -45.35 21.83
CA ILE A 55 55.96 -43.93 21.61
C ILE A 55 54.69 -43.10 21.41
N THR A 56 54.56 -42.06 22.23
CA THR A 56 53.43 -41.12 22.27
C THR A 56 53.83 -39.72 21.79
N SER A 57 52.86 -38.80 21.71
CA SER A 57 53.11 -37.37 21.47
C SER A 57 54.01 -36.69 22.51
N VAL A 58 54.18 -37.25 23.72
CA VAL A 58 54.99 -36.67 24.82
C VAL A 58 56.21 -37.50 25.22
N SER A 59 56.37 -38.72 24.68
CA SER A 59 57.50 -39.62 24.95
C SER A 59 58.87 -38.96 24.82
N ASN A 60 59.02 -38.09 23.82
CA ASN A 60 60.33 -37.55 23.40
C ASN A 60 60.52 -36.05 23.74
N LEU A 61 59.65 -35.50 24.59
CA LEU A 61 59.87 -34.20 25.22
C LEU A 61 61.10 -34.22 26.15
N SER A 62 61.76 -33.07 26.28
CA SER A 62 62.85 -32.88 27.26
C SER A 62 62.36 -33.06 28.71
N ALA A 63 63.29 -33.21 29.66
CA ALA A 63 62.93 -33.34 31.08
C ALA A 63 62.18 -32.10 31.60
N GLU A 64 62.58 -30.92 31.13
CA GLU A 64 61.96 -29.64 31.44
C GLU A 64 60.54 -29.54 30.87
N GLU A 65 60.33 -29.95 29.62
CA GLU A 65 59.00 -30.00 28.99
C GLU A 65 58.09 -31.05 29.64
N LYS A 66 58.63 -32.22 30.00
CA LYS A 66 57.90 -33.24 30.78
C LYS A 66 57.49 -32.74 32.15
N GLN A 67 58.36 -32.00 32.84
CA GLN A 67 58.02 -31.37 34.11
C GLN A 67 56.91 -30.32 33.96
N ARG A 68 56.82 -29.62 32.82
CA ARG A 68 55.71 -28.68 32.52
C ARG A 68 54.35 -29.35 32.33
N LEU A 69 54.30 -30.65 32.08
CA LEU A 69 53.04 -31.41 32.09
C LEU A 69 52.51 -31.64 33.52
N LEU A 70 53.38 -31.58 34.54
CA LEU A 70 53.12 -31.97 35.93
C LEU A 70 52.84 -30.77 36.84
N GLY A 71 51.65 -30.19 36.67
CA GLY A 71 51.24 -28.95 37.31
C GLY A 71 50.44 -29.07 38.62
N PHE A 72 50.21 -30.26 39.17
CA PHE A 72 49.45 -30.37 40.42
C PHE A 72 50.35 -30.12 41.64
N LEU A 73 49.92 -29.21 42.52
CA LEU A 73 50.60 -28.86 43.75
C LEU A 73 49.76 -29.32 44.97
N PRO A 74 50.19 -30.34 45.74
CA PRO A 74 49.47 -30.77 46.95
C PRO A 74 49.51 -29.67 48.02
N LEU A 75 48.45 -29.53 48.82
CA LEU A 75 48.42 -28.50 49.87
C LEU A 75 49.33 -28.90 51.05
N PRO A 76 49.86 -27.92 51.81
CA PRO A 76 50.59 -28.21 53.04
C PRO A 76 49.75 -29.04 54.02
N PRO A 77 50.34 -30.05 54.70
CA PRO A 77 49.63 -30.85 55.69
C PRO A 77 48.88 -29.99 56.72
N GLY A 78 47.60 -30.26 56.90
CA GLY A 78 46.70 -29.48 57.77
C GLY A 78 45.98 -28.30 57.11
N ARG A 79 46.18 -28.06 55.79
CA ARG A 79 45.35 -27.16 54.97
C ARG A 79 44.39 -27.87 54.02
N GLU A 80 44.55 -29.17 53.82
CA GLU A 80 43.60 -30.00 53.07
C GLU A 80 42.23 -30.01 53.77
N PRO A 81 41.11 -29.76 53.08
CA PRO A 81 39.78 -29.85 53.66
C PRO A 81 39.43 -31.30 54.01
N THR A 82 38.60 -31.50 55.03
CA THR A 82 38.20 -32.85 55.47
C THR A 82 37.37 -33.53 54.38
N ALA A 83 37.94 -34.57 53.77
CA ALA A 83 37.26 -35.33 52.73
C ALA A 83 36.04 -36.08 53.28
N ALA A 84 34.93 -36.01 52.54
CA ALA A 84 33.71 -36.71 52.89
C ALA A 84 33.81 -38.19 52.52
N GLU A 85 33.53 -39.08 53.48
CA GLU A 85 33.16 -40.46 53.18
C GLU A 85 31.75 -40.48 52.59
N LEU A 86 31.67 -40.31 51.27
CA LEU A 86 30.41 -40.43 50.54
C LEU A 86 29.93 -41.88 50.60
N THR A 87 28.98 -42.15 51.50
CA THR A 87 28.30 -43.44 51.59
C THR A 87 27.25 -43.53 50.50
N ALA A 88 27.35 -44.55 49.63
CA ALA A 88 26.27 -44.90 48.72
C ALA A 88 24.96 -45.17 49.50
N PRO A 89 23.77 -44.90 48.91
CA PRO A 89 22.50 -45.22 49.54
C PRO A 89 22.42 -46.69 49.95
N ALA A 90 21.83 -46.97 51.12
CA ALA A 90 21.78 -48.33 51.66
C ALA A 90 21.08 -49.31 50.68
N GLY A 91 21.85 -50.22 50.08
CA GLY A 91 21.37 -51.18 49.07
C GLY A 91 21.76 -50.85 47.62
N ALA A 92 22.44 -49.74 47.35
CA ALA A 92 22.97 -49.44 46.01
C ALA A 92 24.14 -50.39 45.66
N LEU A 93 23.91 -51.24 44.66
CA LEU A 93 24.96 -52.00 43.97
C LEU A 93 25.37 -51.21 42.73
N PHE A 94 26.64 -50.84 42.64
CA PHE A 94 27.21 -50.31 41.39
C PHE A 94 27.42 -51.46 40.41
N ASP A 95 27.17 -51.20 39.12
CA ASP A 95 27.55 -52.15 38.07
C ASP A 95 29.08 -52.38 38.07
N PRO A 96 29.57 -53.58 37.70
CA PRO A 96 31.00 -53.88 37.71
C PRO A 96 31.83 -52.94 36.82
N ALA A 97 31.25 -52.38 35.76
CA ALA A 97 31.89 -51.39 34.91
C ALA A 97 30.89 -50.28 34.52
N PHE A 98 31.40 -49.05 34.38
CA PHE A 98 30.64 -47.87 34.01
C PHE A 98 31.55 -46.85 33.33
N ASP A 99 31.08 -46.18 32.29
CA ASP A 99 31.87 -45.21 31.51
C ASP A 99 30.99 -44.06 31.00
N TRP A 100 31.25 -42.84 31.48
CA TRP A 100 30.53 -41.65 31.00
C TRP A 100 30.72 -41.40 29.50
N ARG A 101 31.81 -41.88 28.87
CA ARG A 101 32.02 -41.74 27.42
C ARG A 101 30.95 -42.49 26.63
N ALA A 102 30.57 -43.69 27.07
CA ALA A 102 29.53 -44.50 26.44
C ALA A 102 28.12 -43.87 26.55
N LEU A 103 27.92 -42.98 27.53
CA LEU A 103 26.70 -42.20 27.75
C LEU A 103 26.77 -40.78 27.18
N ASN A 104 27.76 -40.50 26.31
CA ASN A 104 27.98 -39.17 25.72
C ASN A 104 28.17 -38.05 26.77
N GLY A 105 28.67 -38.38 27.97
CA GLY A 105 28.82 -37.46 29.11
C GLY A 105 30.18 -36.78 29.25
N VAL A 106 31.09 -36.94 28.29
CA VAL A 106 32.48 -36.42 28.35
C VAL A 106 32.82 -35.67 27.06
N THR A 107 33.49 -34.52 27.18
CA THR A 107 34.05 -33.76 26.04
C THR A 107 35.31 -34.39 25.47
N SER A 108 35.73 -33.97 24.27
CA SER A 108 36.99 -34.35 23.61
C SER A 108 38.22 -34.04 24.48
N VAL A 109 39.32 -34.74 24.21
CA VAL A 109 40.60 -34.52 24.91
C VAL A 109 41.30 -33.27 24.37
N LYS A 110 41.65 -32.36 25.29
CA LYS A 110 42.44 -31.15 25.03
C LYS A 110 43.94 -31.37 25.36
N ASN A 111 44.78 -30.40 25.01
CA ASN A 111 46.23 -30.45 25.27
C ASN A 111 46.70 -29.19 26.02
N GLN A 112 47.22 -29.37 27.24
CA GLN A 112 47.76 -28.29 28.07
C GLN A 112 49.08 -27.71 27.56
N GLY A 113 49.78 -28.41 26.66
CA GLY A 113 51.07 -27.97 26.12
C GLY A 113 52.12 -27.76 27.21
N SER A 114 52.90 -26.69 27.08
CA SER A 114 54.05 -26.37 27.93
C SER A 114 53.71 -25.66 29.27
N CYS A 115 52.47 -25.74 29.73
CA CYS A 115 51.98 -25.06 30.93
C CYS A 115 51.49 -26.09 31.96
N GLY A 116 51.83 -25.89 33.23
CA GLY A 116 51.45 -26.72 34.38
C GLY A 116 50.00 -26.52 34.80
N SER A 117 49.07 -26.56 33.86
CA SER A 117 47.65 -26.21 34.02
C SER A 117 46.72 -27.42 34.15
N CYS A 118 47.24 -28.64 34.34
CA CYS A 118 46.40 -29.85 34.46
C CYS A 118 45.33 -29.74 35.56
N TRP A 119 45.58 -28.97 36.61
CA TRP A 119 44.62 -28.62 37.66
C TRP A 119 43.41 -27.82 37.12
N ALA A 120 43.60 -26.96 36.13
CA ALA A 120 42.52 -26.25 35.43
C ALA A 120 41.81 -27.19 34.45
N PHE A 121 42.53 -27.92 33.59
CA PHE A 121 41.94 -28.87 32.63
C PHE A 121 41.05 -29.94 33.28
N ALA A 122 41.48 -30.52 34.40
CA ALA A 122 40.67 -31.52 35.10
C ALA A 122 39.39 -30.91 35.72
N ALA A 123 39.45 -29.68 36.25
CA ALA A 123 38.29 -29.01 36.84
C ALA A 123 37.30 -28.49 35.77
N VAL A 124 37.82 -27.90 34.68
CA VAL A 124 37.03 -27.44 33.54
C VAL A 124 36.38 -28.62 32.82
N GLY A 125 37.15 -29.68 32.51
CA GLY A 125 36.62 -30.91 31.92
C GLY A 125 35.56 -31.61 32.78
N GLN A 126 35.61 -31.46 34.12
CA GLN A 126 34.53 -31.92 35.00
C GLN A 126 33.26 -31.10 34.81
N LEU A 127 33.36 -29.77 34.76
CA LEU A 127 32.22 -28.89 34.56
C LEU A 127 31.59 -29.08 33.17
N GLU A 128 32.41 -29.16 32.11
CA GLU A 128 31.97 -29.51 30.75
C GLU A 128 31.15 -30.80 30.73
N ALA A 129 31.62 -31.85 31.42
CA ALA A 129 30.90 -33.10 31.54
C ALA A 129 29.54 -32.92 32.25
N HIS A 130 29.46 -32.10 33.31
CA HIS A 130 28.19 -31.85 33.98
C HIS A 130 27.22 -31.02 33.12
N VAL A 131 27.70 -30.01 32.39
CA VAL A 131 26.88 -29.28 31.40
C VAL A 131 26.29 -30.25 30.36
N ARG A 132 27.12 -31.18 29.86
CA ARG A 132 26.73 -32.19 28.88
C ARG A 132 25.75 -33.23 29.44
N ILE A 133 25.94 -33.68 30.68
CA ILE A 133 25.05 -34.66 31.33
C ILE A 133 23.70 -34.02 31.66
N TYR A 134 23.70 -32.89 32.35
CA TYR A 134 22.48 -32.28 32.87
C TYR A 134 21.73 -31.47 31.82
N ASP A 135 22.42 -30.59 31.07
CA ASP A 135 21.77 -29.67 30.13
C ASP A 135 21.84 -30.15 28.68
N GLN A 136 22.49 -31.30 28.41
CA GLN A 136 22.60 -31.91 27.07
C GLN A 136 23.20 -30.98 26.00
N ARG A 137 23.96 -29.98 26.45
CA ARG A 137 24.65 -28.95 25.67
C ARG A 137 26.14 -29.29 25.63
N ILE A 138 26.76 -29.18 24.45
CA ILE A 138 28.20 -29.41 24.30
C ILE A 138 28.89 -28.06 24.39
N GLU A 139 29.73 -27.88 25.42
CA GLU A 139 30.51 -26.66 25.60
C GLU A 139 32.00 -26.94 25.61
N ASP A 140 32.74 -26.00 25.01
CA ASP A 140 34.20 -25.90 25.08
C ASP A 140 34.53 -24.72 26.00
N LEU A 141 34.85 -25.04 27.26
CA LEU A 141 35.03 -24.05 28.32
C LEU A 141 36.51 -23.66 28.46
N SER A 142 36.77 -22.40 28.77
CA SER A 142 38.13 -21.84 28.78
C SER A 142 38.93 -22.24 30.02
N GLU A 143 39.96 -23.07 29.86
CA GLU A 143 40.98 -23.26 30.89
C GLU A 143 41.80 -21.99 31.15
N GLN A 144 42.01 -21.15 30.13
CA GLN A 144 42.76 -19.90 30.28
C GLN A 144 42.06 -18.91 31.20
N SER A 145 40.73 -18.88 31.21
CA SER A 145 39.95 -18.05 32.14
C SER A 145 40.20 -18.44 33.59
N VAL A 146 40.34 -19.75 33.86
CA VAL A 146 40.65 -20.28 35.20
C VAL A 146 42.08 -19.92 35.61
N ILE A 147 43.04 -19.98 34.68
CA ILE A 147 44.43 -19.55 34.91
C ILE A 147 44.49 -18.05 35.19
N ASP A 148 44.01 -17.21 34.26
CA ASP A 148 44.12 -15.74 34.32
C ASP A 148 43.34 -15.10 35.49
N CYS A 149 42.29 -15.77 36.01
CA CYS A 149 41.35 -15.19 36.96
C CYS A 149 41.33 -15.82 38.36
N ASN A 150 42.11 -16.87 38.64
CA ASN A 150 42.25 -17.36 40.01
C ASN A 150 42.95 -16.31 40.89
N THR A 151 42.45 -16.12 42.10
CA THR A 151 43.04 -15.16 43.07
C THR A 151 43.99 -15.83 44.07
N TRP A 152 44.27 -17.13 43.87
CA TRP A 152 44.96 -17.99 44.83
C TRP A 152 46.45 -18.19 44.48
N GLY A 153 46.92 -17.60 43.37
CA GLY A 153 48.32 -17.62 42.96
C GLY A 153 48.74 -18.89 42.21
N ALA A 154 47.78 -19.66 41.70
CA ALA A 154 48.03 -20.77 40.79
C ALA A 154 48.29 -20.27 39.36
N GLY A 155 48.96 -21.06 38.53
CA GLY A 155 49.33 -20.68 37.17
C GLY A 155 49.96 -21.82 36.36
N CYS A 156 50.85 -21.48 35.43
CA CYS A 156 51.61 -22.43 34.62
C CYS A 156 52.79 -23.07 35.36
N ASP A 157 53.16 -22.56 36.54
CA ASP A 157 54.05 -23.23 37.50
C ASP A 157 53.28 -24.19 38.43
N GLY A 158 51.94 -24.24 38.35
CA GLY A 158 51.10 -25.24 39.00
C GLY A 158 49.91 -24.71 39.81
N GLY A 159 49.09 -25.62 40.34
CA GLY A 159 47.88 -25.30 41.09
C GLY A 159 47.16 -26.52 41.67
N TRP A 160 45.98 -26.31 42.24
CA TRP A 160 45.16 -27.34 42.90
C TRP A 160 43.66 -27.08 42.67
N ALA A 161 42.83 -28.08 42.98
CA ALA A 161 41.39 -28.09 42.66
C ALA A 161 40.64 -26.83 43.12
N GLY A 162 40.85 -26.39 44.37
CA GLY A 162 40.20 -25.19 44.92
C GLY A 162 40.52 -23.90 44.15
N ALA A 163 41.75 -23.74 43.65
CA ALA A 163 42.11 -22.57 42.83
C ALA A 163 41.31 -22.52 41.52
N ALA A 164 40.89 -23.66 40.98
CA ALA A 164 40.00 -23.71 39.83
C ALA A 164 38.52 -23.53 40.21
N TYR A 165 38.03 -24.30 41.18
CA TYR A 165 36.60 -24.29 41.51
C TYR A 165 36.10 -22.96 42.06
N GLU A 166 36.91 -22.17 42.75
CA GLU A 166 36.52 -20.83 43.17
C GLU A 166 36.18 -19.93 41.96
N VAL A 167 36.93 -20.03 40.85
CA VAL A 167 36.60 -19.33 39.60
C VAL A 167 35.30 -19.87 38.99
N LEU A 168 35.13 -21.20 38.95
CA LEU A 168 33.94 -21.86 38.40
C LEU A 168 32.67 -21.65 39.25
N LEU A 169 32.82 -21.31 40.52
CA LEU A 169 31.76 -20.92 41.45
C LEU A 169 31.45 -19.42 41.30
N ASN A 170 32.47 -18.56 41.30
CA ASN A 170 32.33 -17.12 41.09
C ASN A 170 33.56 -16.49 40.39
N PRO A 171 33.41 -15.94 39.16
CA PRO A 171 32.16 -15.60 38.48
C PRO A 171 31.50 -16.72 37.68
N GLY A 172 32.17 -17.86 37.46
CA GLY A 172 31.71 -18.95 36.59
C GLY A 172 32.64 -19.22 35.42
N ALA A 173 32.27 -20.19 34.58
CA ALA A 173 33.00 -20.54 33.37
C ALA A 173 32.55 -19.73 32.15
N VAL A 174 33.50 -19.43 31.27
CA VAL A 174 33.30 -18.77 29.97
C VAL A 174 33.81 -19.68 28.84
N LEU A 175 33.42 -19.41 27.60
CA LEU A 175 33.82 -20.20 26.44
C LEU A 175 35.31 -20.04 26.11
N GLU A 176 35.93 -21.12 25.65
CA GLU A 176 37.28 -21.16 25.06
C GLU A 176 37.40 -20.15 23.91
N ALA A 177 36.37 -20.03 23.06
CA ALA A 177 36.32 -19.03 22.00
C ALA A 177 36.38 -17.57 22.50
N CYS A 178 36.00 -17.28 23.76
CA CYS A 178 36.04 -15.93 24.33
C CYS A 178 37.37 -15.63 25.05
N VAL A 179 37.99 -16.64 25.68
CA VAL A 179 39.32 -16.52 26.27
C VAL A 179 40.16 -17.75 25.86
N PRO A 180 40.76 -17.76 24.66
CA PRO A 180 41.47 -18.93 24.15
C PRO A 180 42.70 -19.30 24.97
N TYR A 181 43.04 -20.59 24.96
CA TYR A 181 44.18 -21.16 25.63
C TYR A 181 45.51 -20.72 25.02
N GLU A 182 46.24 -19.87 25.75
CA GLU A 182 47.55 -19.31 25.37
C GLU A 182 48.73 -20.02 26.06
N ALA A 183 48.48 -21.00 26.96
CA ALA A 183 49.49 -21.76 27.71
C ALA A 183 50.51 -20.88 28.49
N ARG A 184 50.01 -19.80 29.10
CA ARG A 184 50.77 -18.76 29.83
C ARG A 184 49.94 -18.18 30.98
N ASP A 185 50.57 -17.46 31.91
CA ASP A 185 49.95 -16.91 33.11
C ASP A 185 50.37 -15.45 33.43
N ASP A 186 51.01 -14.76 32.48
CA ASP A 186 51.40 -13.33 32.59
C ASP A 186 50.29 -12.35 32.15
N ARG A 187 49.06 -12.85 31.99
CA ARG A 187 47.89 -12.07 31.56
C ARG A 187 47.02 -11.69 32.75
N THR A 188 46.42 -10.50 32.69
CA THR A 188 45.34 -10.11 33.60
C THR A 188 44.04 -10.84 33.23
N CYS A 189 43.24 -11.24 34.22
CA CYS A 189 41.88 -11.76 34.04
C CYS A 189 41.06 -10.98 32.99
N ARG A 190 40.62 -11.67 31.93
CA ARG A 190 39.88 -11.10 30.79
C ARG A 190 38.38 -11.45 30.74
N GLN A 191 37.92 -12.38 31.58
CA GLN A 191 36.59 -12.96 31.45
C GLN A 191 35.41 -11.99 31.67
N SER A 192 35.66 -10.78 32.20
CA SER A 192 34.60 -9.81 32.52
C SER A 192 33.83 -9.28 31.30
N SER A 193 34.36 -9.44 30.08
CA SER A 193 33.65 -9.13 28.82
C SER A 193 32.95 -10.34 28.19
N CYS A 194 33.05 -11.53 28.79
CA CYS A 194 32.50 -12.77 28.26
C CYS A 194 31.16 -13.12 28.94
N GLN A 195 30.28 -13.81 28.21
CA GLN A 195 29.12 -14.45 28.82
C GLN A 195 29.58 -15.62 29.71
N VAL A 196 29.14 -15.64 30.98
CA VAL A 196 29.24 -16.83 31.82
C VAL A 196 28.21 -17.86 31.35
N VAL A 197 28.68 -19.06 31.01
CA VAL A 197 27.87 -20.11 30.36
C VAL A 197 27.60 -21.34 31.23
N ALA A 198 28.34 -21.50 32.33
CA ALA A 198 28.18 -22.59 33.29
C ALA A 198 28.73 -22.19 34.67
N ARG A 199 28.11 -22.69 35.75
CA ARG A 199 28.54 -22.42 37.14
C ARG A 199 28.36 -23.67 38.02
N ILE A 200 29.17 -23.78 39.05
CA ILE A 200 28.93 -24.69 40.18
C ILE A 200 28.35 -23.91 41.37
N SER A 201 27.55 -24.58 42.19
CA SER A 201 27.04 -24.06 43.48
C SER A 201 27.96 -24.42 44.64
N SER A 202 28.63 -25.57 44.56
CA SER A 202 29.62 -26.02 45.53
C SER A 202 30.53 -27.09 44.93
N TYR A 203 31.64 -27.36 45.60
CA TYR A 203 32.51 -28.51 45.37
C TYR A 203 32.78 -29.19 46.72
N THR A 204 32.86 -30.52 46.73
CA THR A 204 33.02 -31.32 47.96
C THR A 204 34.19 -32.30 47.81
N PRO A 205 35.16 -32.31 48.73
CA PRO A 205 36.26 -33.28 48.69
C PRO A 205 35.75 -34.69 48.99
N VAL A 206 36.22 -35.66 48.20
CA VAL A 206 35.82 -37.07 48.23
C VAL A 206 36.95 -37.90 48.82
N ALA A 207 36.64 -38.77 49.78
CA ALA A 207 37.63 -39.67 50.37
C ALA A 207 38.27 -40.57 49.30
N ASN A 208 39.57 -40.86 49.40
CA ASN A 208 40.26 -41.79 48.50
C ASN A 208 39.89 -43.25 48.82
N MET A 209 38.65 -43.60 48.50
CA MET A 209 38.05 -44.92 48.64
C MET A 209 37.29 -45.23 47.37
N VAL A 210 37.44 -46.44 46.83
CA VAL A 210 36.77 -46.87 45.59
C VAL A 210 35.25 -46.68 45.68
N SER A 211 34.64 -47.00 46.83
CA SER A 211 33.21 -46.77 47.07
C SER A 211 32.80 -45.30 47.03
N ALA A 212 33.58 -44.40 47.64
CA ALA A 212 33.27 -42.96 47.70
C ALA A 212 33.42 -42.32 46.31
N ILE A 213 34.49 -42.65 45.57
CA ILE A 213 34.72 -42.15 44.21
C ILE A 213 33.65 -42.69 43.25
N LYS A 214 33.25 -43.98 43.32
CA LYS A 214 32.11 -44.50 42.54
C LYS A 214 30.78 -43.80 42.88
N THR A 215 30.55 -43.47 44.16
CA THR A 215 29.37 -42.74 44.59
C THR A 215 29.32 -41.33 44.00
N ALA A 216 30.46 -40.63 43.95
CA ALA A 216 30.57 -39.35 43.24
C ALA A 216 30.42 -39.50 41.71
N LEU A 217 30.98 -40.57 41.12
CA LEU A 217 30.88 -40.83 39.67
C LEU A 217 29.45 -41.03 39.19
N ALA A 218 28.51 -41.43 40.06
CA ALA A 218 27.09 -41.54 39.75
C ALA A 218 26.41 -40.19 39.44
N THR A 219 27.00 -39.05 39.82
CA THR A 219 26.50 -37.70 39.47
C THR A 219 27.26 -37.04 38.31
N GLY A 220 28.44 -37.55 37.95
CA GLY A 220 29.27 -37.06 36.86
C GLY A 220 30.75 -37.40 37.08
N PRO A 221 31.65 -37.13 36.11
CA PRO A 221 33.09 -37.34 36.29
C PRO A 221 33.68 -36.69 37.55
N VAL A 222 34.79 -37.22 38.05
CA VAL A 222 35.41 -36.83 39.34
C VAL A 222 36.83 -36.35 39.11
N TYR A 223 37.11 -35.08 39.46
CA TYR A 223 38.47 -34.56 39.52
C TYR A 223 39.31 -35.38 40.49
N THR A 224 40.57 -35.65 40.14
CA THR A 224 41.52 -36.26 41.05
C THR A 224 42.96 -35.85 40.73
N ALA A 225 43.88 -36.14 41.63
CA ALA A 225 45.31 -36.09 41.38
C ALA A 225 45.95 -37.48 41.48
N MET A 226 47.10 -37.61 40.83
CA MET A 226 47.93 -38.81 40.82
C MET A 226 49.42 -38.45 40.74
N THR A 227 50.26 -39.47 40.84
CA THR A 227 51.71 -39.40 40.67
C THR A 227 52.09 -39.96 39.31
N VAL A 228 52.55 -39.10 38.41
CA VAL A 228 53.24 -39.49 37.18
C VAL A 228 54.70 -39.79 37.51
N ILE A 229 55.21 -40.84 36.86
CA ILE A 229 56.62 -41.25 36.82
C ILE A 229 57.01 -41.53 35.36
N ASP A 230 58.31 -41.57 35.07
CA ASP A 230 58.85 -41.54 33.69
C ASP A 230 58.25 -42.55 32.70
N ASN A 231 57.85 -43.75 33.14
CA ASN A 231 57.29 -44.76 32.25
C ASN A 231 55.85 -44.49 31.78
N PHE A 232 55.15 -43.53 32.39
CA PHE A 232 53.78 -43.15 32.05
C PHE A 232 53.70 -42.22 30.82
N TYR A 233 54.77 -41.47 30.51
CA TYR A 233 54.86 -40.71 29.25
C TYR A 233 54.82 -41.63 28.02
N ASP A 234 55.30 -42.86 28.18
CA ASP A 234 55.29 -43.91 27.15
C ASP A 234 54.04 -44.82 27.22
N TYR A 235 53.00 -44.49 28.00
CA TYR A 235 51.78 -45.33 28.07
C TYR A 235 50.98 -45.29 26.75
N THR A 236 50.61 -46.47 26.23
CA THR A 236 49.78 -46.61 25.02
C THR A 236 48.52 -47.47 25.19
N GLY A 237 48.36 -48.19 26.31
CA GLY A 237 47.11 -48.91 26.59
C GLY A 237 47.19 -49.98 27.68
N GLY A 238 46.03 -50.48 28.08
CA GLY A 238 45.86 -51.50 29.12
C GLY A 238 45.82 -50.92 30.53
N CYS A 239 45.76 -51.78 31.56
CA CYS A 239 45.68 -51.33 32.95
C CYS A 239 47.05 -50.90 33.49
N TYR A 240 47.27 -49.59 33.58
CA TYR A 240 48.49 -49.01 34.12
C TYR A 240 48.66 -49.38 35.60
N GLU A 241 49.84 -49.91 35.92
CA GLU A 241 50.27 -50.25 37.26
C GLU A 241 51.76 -49.93 37.43
N SER A 242 52.08 -49.24 38.51
CA SER A 242 53.44 -49.04 39.01
C SER A 242 53.40 -48.69 40.50
N THR A 243 54.54 -48.81 41.19
CA THR A 243 54.71 -48.41 42.58
C THR A 243 55.67 -47.23 42.71
N THR A 244 55.34 -46.27 43.57
CA THR A 244 56.13 -45.05 43.80
C THR A 244 55.87 -44.48 45.18
N GLY A 245 56.89 -43.84 45.76
CA GLY A 245 56.78 -43.03 46.99
C GLY A 245 56.75 -41.52 46.73
N ASN A 246 56.75 -41.10 45.45
CA ASN A 246 56.73 -39.69 45.08
C ASN A 246 55.35 -39.07 45.40
N PRO A 247 55.29 -37.76 45.73
CA PRO A 247 54.03 -37.07 45.93
C PRO A 247 53.23 -36.96 44.61
N PRO A 248 51.90 -36.79 44.69
CA PRO A 248 51.07 -36.43 43.55
C PRO A 248 51.56 -35.15 42.87
N ASN A 249 51.57 -35.16 41.55
CA ASN A 249 52.15 -34.10 40.70
C ASN A 249 51.34 -33.85 39.41
N HIS A 250 50.29 -34.64 39.14
CA HIS A 250 49.41 -34.47 37.98
C HIS A 250 47.94 -34.53 38.37
N ALA A 251 47.11 -33.69 37.75
CA ALA A 251 45.66 -33.67 37.93
C ALA A 251 44.96 -34.19 36.67
N VAL A 252 43.95 -35.03 36.87
CA VAL A 252 43.26 -35.80 35.83
C VAL A 252 41.79 -35.98 36.20
N LEU A 253 40.96 -36.41 35.25
CA LEU A 253 39.51 -36.56 35.45
C LEU A 253 39.10 -38.03 35.35
N ILE A 254 38.64 -38.63 36.43
CA ILE A 254 38.06 -39.98 36.41
C ILE A 254 36.69 -39.88 35.73
N VAL A 255 36.47 -40.66 34.68
CA VAL A 255 35.23 -40.67 33.88
C VAL A 255 34.47 -42.00 33.97
N GLY A 256 35.02 -43.00 34.64
CA GLY A 256 34.41 -44.32 34.78
C GLY A 256 35.27 -45.29 35.58
N TRP A 257 34.83 -46.54 35.62
CA TRP A 257 35.52 -47.65 36.27
C TRP A 257 35.26 -48.99 35.56
N ASP A 258 36.13 -49.96 35.76
CA ASP A 258 35.89 -51.38 35.45
C ASP A 258 36.55 -52.26 36.51
N ASP A 259 35.74 -52.97 37.31
CA ASP A 259 36.21 -53.90 38.34
C ASP A 259 36.82 -55.18 37.76
N ASN A 260 36.52 -55.52 36.51
CA ASN A 260 37.06 -56.69 35.82
C ASN A 260 38.46 -56.43 35.23
N ALA A 261 38.81 -55.17 35.02
CA ALA A 261 40.13 -54.75 34.57
C ALA A 261 41.24 -55.13 35.57
N CYS A 262 42.49 -55.05 35.12
CA CYS A 262 43.68 -55.37 35.92
C CYS A 262 43.66 -56.80 36.51
N GLY A 263 43.05 -57.77 35.79
CA GLY A 263 42.89 -59.15 36.24
C GLY A 263 41.87 -59.30 37.38
N GLY A 264 40.83 -58.47 37.43
CA GLY A 264 39.83 -58.46 38.50
C GLY A 264 40.25 -57.67 39.75
N ALA A 265 41.32 -56.87 39.68
CA ALA A 265 41.71 -55.94 40.73
C ALA A 265 41.06 -54.56 40.59
N GLY A 266 40.48 -54.27 39.41
CA GLY A 266 39.72 -53.07 39.10
C GLY A 266 40.57 -51.85 38.71
N ALA A 267 40.01 -51.05 37.79
CA ALA A 267 40.62 -49.85 37.24
C ALA A 267 39.68 -48.63 37.28
N TRP A 268 40.26 -47.44 37.40
CA TRP A 268 39.65 -46.20 36.97
C TRP A 268 39.86 -45.99 35.47
N ILE A 269 38.82 -45.49 34.79
CA ILE A 269 38.90 -44.94 33.43
C ILE A 269 39.12 -43.44 33.58
N VAL A 270 40.19 -42.89 32.99
CA VAL A 270 40.65 -41.53 33.29
C VAL A 270 40.96 -40.76 32.01
N LYS A 271 40.46 -39.51 31.93
CA LYS A 271 40.77 -38.53 30.89
C LYS A 271 42.03 -37.74 31.28
N ASN A 272 42.99 -37.67 30.36
CA ASN A 272 44.21 -36.87 30.50
C ASN A 272 44.10 -35.54 29.72
N SER A 273 45.09 -34.66 29.89
CA SER A 273 45.17 -33.31 29.30
C SER A 273 46.38 -33.13 28.37
N TRP A 274 46.93 -34.21 27.81
CA TRP A 274 48.14 -34.19 26.95
C TRP A 274 47.83 -34.37 25.45
N GLY A 275 46.58 -34.12 25.07
CA GLY A 275 46.07 -34.32 23.71
C GLY A 275 45.72 -35.78 23.38
N PRO A 276 44.98 -36.01 22.28
CA PRO A 276 44.53 -37.34 21.88
C PRO A 276 45.68 -38.25 21.38
N GLY A 277 46.86 -37.70 21.07
CA GLY A 277 48.04 -38.46 20.62
C GLY A 277 48.85 -39.17 21.72
N TRP A 278 48.28 -39.30 22.92
CA TRP A 278 48.89 -40.00 24.06
C TRP A 278 47.89 -41.00 24.65
N GLY A 279 48.36 -42.16 25.12
CA GLY A 279 47.50 -43.19 25.70
C GLY A 279 46.45 -43.72 24.74
N GLU A 280 45.27 -44.01 25.27
CA GLU A 280 44.11 -44.56 24.56
C GLU A 280 43.23 -43.39 24.09
N ASP A 281 43.62 -42.76 22.98
CA ASP A 281 43.00 -41.53 22.44
C ASP A 281 42.90 -40.38 23.46
N GLY A 282 43.93 -40.24 24.31
CA GLY A 282 44.00 -39.26 25.40
C GLY A 282 43.42 -39.74 26.74
N PHE A 283 42.94 -40.98 26.81
CA PHE A 283 42.49 -41.64 28.04
C PHE A 283 43.49 -42.70 28.51
N PHE A 284 43.30 -43.21 29.72
CA PHE A 284 44.03 -44.37 30.24
C PHE A 284 43.20 -45.13 31.28
N HIS A 285 43.53 -46.40 31.46
CA HIS A 285 43.07 -47.21 32.58
C HIS A 285 44.17 -47.31 33.65
N ILE A 286 43.84 -47.10 34.92
CA ILE A 286 44.79 -47.21 36.04
C ILE A 286 44.20 -48.02 37.19
N LYS A 287 44.98 -48.96 37.72
CA LYS A 287 44.57 -49.84 38.82
C LYS A 287 44.16 -49.05 40.06
N TYR A 288 43.16 -49.53 40.81
CA TYR A 288 42.80 -48.92 42.08
C TYR A 288 43.99 -48.89 43.06
N GLY A 289 44.20 -47.75 43.72
CA GLY A 289 45.17 -47.59 44.82
C GLY A 289 46.65 -47.47 44.41
N VAL A 290 46.98 -47.40 43.11
CA VAL A 290 48.37 -47.23 42.63
C VAL A 290 48.67 -45.79 42.25
N CYS A 291 49.95 -45.39 42.27
CA CYS A 291 50.41 -44.04 41.93
C CYS A 291 49.60 -42.88 42.57
N ASN A 292 49.10 -43.08 43.79
CA ASN A 292 48.26 -42.12 44.53
C ASN A 292 46.99 -41.65 43.79
N ILE A 293 46.49 -42.38 42.78
CA ILE A 293 45.21 -42.05 42.12
C ILE A 293 44.09 -41.99 43.15
N GLY A 294 43.19 -41.00 43.03
CA GLY A 294 42.19 -40.70 44.05
C GLY A 294 42.64 -39.68 45.11
N TYR A 295 43.88 -39.16 45.04
CA TYR A 295 44.34 -38.08 45.92
C TYR A 295 43.65 -36.76 45.57
N SER A 296 43.29 -35.97 46.59
CA SER A 296 42.62 -34.66 46.42
C SER A 296 41.46 -34.72 45.41
N SER A 297 40.59 -35.74 45.55
CA SER A 297 39.44 -35.93 44.67
C SER A 297 38.28 -35.01 45.04
N TYR A 298 37.52 -34.52 44.05
CA TYR A 298 36.38 -33.63 44.26
C TYR A 298 35.19 -33.98 43.37
N GLN A 299 33.99 -33.94 43.95
CA GLN A 299 32.72 -33.85 43.23
C GLN A 299 32.25 -32.39 43.19
N ILE A 300 31.48 -32.02 42.17
CA ILE A 300 30.87 -30.69 42.05
C ILE A 300 29.35 -30.78 42.10
N SER A 301 28.70 -29.75 42.63
CA SER A 301 27.26 -29.52 42.48
C SER A 301 27.05 -28.51 41.36
N TYR A 302 26.82 -28.99 40.14
CA TYR A 302 26.47 -28.15 39.01
C TYR A 302 25.17 -27.35 39.26
N ILE A 303 25.03 -26.18 38.63
CA ILE A 303 23.78 -25.42 38.57
C ILE A 303 23.19 -25.62 37.17
N PRO A 304 22.18 -26.50 37.00
CA PRO A 304 21.53 -26.71 35.71
C PRO A 304 20.74 -25.48 35.27
N SER A 305 20.59 -25.30 33.96
CA SER A 305 19.71 -24.29 33.38
C SER A 305 18.26 -24.49 33.87
N ILE A 306 17.58 -23.40 34.21
CA ILE A 306 16.18 -23.41 34.71
C ILE A 306 15.27 -24.06 33.67
N VAL A 307 15.47 -23.70 32.40
CA VAL A 307 14.81 -24.31 31.25
C VAL A 307 15.85 -25.07 30.42
N PHE A 308 15.52 -26.32 30.09
CA PHE A 308 16.22 -27.04 29.03
C PHE A 308 15.74 -26.52 27.68
N VAL A 309 16.66 -26.15 26.79
CA VAL A 309 16.38 -25.74 25.41
C VAL A 309 17.11 -26.70 24.47
N ARG A 310 16.51 -27.04 23.33
CA ARG A 310 17.20 -27.71 22.22
C ARG A 310 16.77 -27.14 20.88
N VAL A 311 17.72 -26.77 20.02
CA VAL A 311 17.46 -26.42 18.62
C VAL A 311 17.20 -27.71 17.83
N ASN A 312 16.05 -27.80 17.14
CA ASN A 312 15.73 -28.98 16.32
C ASN A 312 15.95 -28.73 14.82
N ALA A 313 15.79 -27.47 14.37
CA ALA A 313 16.09 -27.06 12.99
C ALA A 313 16.42 -25.56 12.94
N PRO A 314 17.47 -25.12 12.20
CA PRO A 314 18.47 -25.98 11.58
C PRO A 314 19.32 -26.68 12.65
N ALA A 315 19.61 -27.95 12.46
CA ALA A 315 20.50 -28.72 13.34
C ALA A 315 21.94 -28.74 12.79
N GLY A 316 22.13 -28.49 11.50
CA GLY A 316 23.41 -28.43 10.82
C GLY A 316 23.47 -29.34 9.58
N GLY A 317 24.32 -28.95 8.63
CA GLY A 317 24.45 -29.62 7.33
C GLY A 317 23.35 -29.29 6.31
N GLU A 318 22.29 -28.56 6.69
CA GLU A 318 21.28 -28.12 5.72
C GLU A 318 21.82 -27.07 4.76
N VAL A 319 21.20 -26.97 3.58
CA VAL A 319 21.46 -25.89 2.60
C VAL A 319 20.16 -25.13 2.37
N TRP A 320 20.09 -23.91 2.88
CA TRP A 320 18.92 -23.03 2.76
C TRP A 320 19.23 -21.92 1.76
N ASN A 321 18.39 -21.76 0.73
CA ASN A 321 18.66 -20.74 -0.28
C ASN A 321 18.13 -19.38 0.17
N VAL A 322 18.87 -18.33 -0.17
CA VAL A 322 18.47 -16.94 0.07
C VAL A 322 17.07 -16.65 -0.48
N GLY A 323 16.21 -16.04 0.33
CA GLY A 323 14.83 -15.69 0.00
C GLY A 323 13.80 -16.81 0.19
N GLU A 324 14.20 -18.02 0.58
CA GLU A 324 13.26 -19.07 1.00
C GLU A 324 12.66 -18.75 2.37
N ASN A 325 11.39 -19.10 2.60
CA ASN A 325 10.83 -19.16 3.94
C ASN A 325 11.14 -20.54 4.57
N ARG A 326 11.77 -20.54 5.74
CA ARG A 326 12.23 -21.74 6.46
C ARG A 326 11.81 -21.65 7.92
N LEU A 327 11.37 -22.77 8.49
CA LEU A 327 10.94 -22.82 9.89
C LEU A 327 12.14 -23.14 10.79
N ILE A 328 12.50 -22.20 11.67
CA ILE A 328 13.39 -22.47 12.80
C ILE A 328 12.53 -23.12 13.90
N THR A 329 13.01 -24.20 14.51
CA THR A 329 12.25 -24.94 15.55
C THR A 329 13.12 -25.35 16.73
N TRP A 330 12.53 -25.38 17.91
CA TRP A 330 13.20 -25.76 19.16
C TRP A 330 12.24 -26.50 20.10
N THR A 331 12.78 -27.24 21.06
CA THR A 331 12.04 -27.79 22.19
C THR A 331 12.48 -27.13 23.49
N THR A 332 11.54 -27.00 24.43
CA THR A 332 11.82 -26.56 25.81
C THR A 332 11.27 -27.58 26.81
N GLN A 333 12.02 -27.88 27.88
CA GLN A 333 11.62 -28.78 28.97
C GLN A 333 12.08 -28.24 30.33
N ARG A 334 11.70 -28.92 31.42
CA ARG A 334 11.75 -28.45 32.83
C ARG A 334 10.69 -27.40 33.14
N GLU A 335 10.90 -26.16 32.73
CA GLU A 335 9.99 -25.04 32.98
C GLU A 335 9.63 -24.31 31.69
N THR A 336 8.49 -23.62 31.67
CA THR A 336 8.07 -22.79 30.54
C THR A 336 8.72 -21.41 30.67
N PRO A 337 9.51 -20.96 29.68
CA PRO A 337 10.13 -19.64 29.73
C PRO A 337 9.10 -18.53 29.46
N ASP A 338 9.36 -17.34 30.01
CA ASP A 338 8.54 -16.14 29.76
C ASP A 338 8.61 -15.74 28.28
N SER A 339 9.79 -15.87 27.66
CA SER A 339 10.00 -15.60 26.24
C SER A 339 11.23 -16.29 25.66
N ILE A 340 11.27 -16.38 24.33
CA ILE A 340 12.37 -16.91 23.53
C ILE A 340 12.91 -15.82 22.59
N SER A 341 14.23 -15.78 22.41
CA SER A 341 14.89 -15.05 21.31
C SER A 341 15.69 -16.03 20.44
N VAL A 342 15.81 -15.70 19.15
CA VAL A 342 16.53 -16.47 18.14
C VAL A 342 17.60 -15.57 17.52
N TYR A 343 18.83 -16.06 17.50
CA TYR A 343 19.99 -15.35 16.95
C TYR A 343 20.68 -16.20 15.88
N LEU A 344 21.32 -15.53 14.93
CA LEU A 344 22.12 -16.13 13.87
C LEU A 344 23.60 -15.75 14.08
N SER A 345 24.45 -16.75 14.01
CA SER A 345 25.89 -16.63 13.79
C SER A 345 26.19 -16.90 12.32
N ILE A 346 27.18 -16.20 11.78
CA ILE A 346 27.70 -16.43 10.42
C ILE A 346 29.14 -16.99 10.42
N ASP A 347 29.76 -17.07 11.59
CA ASP A 347 31.19 -17.36 11.81
C ASP A 347 31.43 -18.70 12.52
N GLY A 348 30.47 -19.63 12.43
CA GLY A 348 30.57 -20.98 12.99
C GLY A 348 30.16 -21.08 14.46
N GLY A 349 29.45 -20.08 14.99
CA GLY A 349 29.00 -20.00 16.37
C GLY A 349 29.86 -19.14 17.29
N VAL A 350 30.85 -18.40 16.76
CA VAL A 350 31.75 -17.57 17.57
C VAL A 350 31.03 -16.29 18.05
N ASN A 351 30.32 -15.59 17.15
CA ASN A 351 29.50 -14.43 17.47
C ASN A 351 28.06 -14.60 16.95
N TYR A 352 27.08 -14.10 17.71
CA TYR A 352 25.64 -14.20 17.40
C TYR A 352 25.02 -12.80 17.22
N ASP A 353 25.68 -11.97 16.40
CA ASP A 353 25.37 -10.54 16.26
C ASP A 353 24.02 -10.26 15.56
N TYR A 354 23.45 -11.24 14.87
CA TYR A 354 22.22 -11.09 14.10
C TYR A 354 21.01 -11.58 14.91
N THR A 355 20.14 -10.66 15.33
CA THR A 355 18.85 -11.01 15.93
C THR A 355 17.87 -11.43 14.83
N VAL A 356 17.40 -12.68 14.87
CA VAL A 356 16.40 -13.23 13.94
C VAL A 356 14.98 -13.01 14.46
N ALA A 357 14.78 -13.19 15.76
CA ALA A 357 13.54 -12.92 16.47
C ALA A 357 13.83 -12.64 17.95
N HIS A 358 12.97 -11.91 18.65
CA HIS A 358 13.11 -11.67 20.09
C HIS A 358 11.74 -11.65 20.78
N GLY A 359 11.70 -11.98 22.07
CA GLY A 359 10.50 -11.84 22.91
C GLY A 359 9.33 -12.77 22.54
N LEU A 360 9.59 -13.91 21.90
CA LEU A 360 8.56 -14.86 21.47
C LEU A 360 7.95 -15.60 22.68
N VAL A 361 6.70 -15.31 23.03
CA VAL A 361 5.99 -15.92 24.18
C VAL A 361 5.33 -17.23 23.76
N GLY A 362 5.62 -18.32 24.47
CA GLY A 362 4.97 -19.63 24.25
C GLY A 362 5.28 -20.32 22.91
N ALA A 363 6.24 -19.81 22.13
CA ALA A 363 6.59 -20.35 20.82
C ALA A 363 7.60 -21.49 20.90
N SER A 364 7.42 -22.50 20.04
CA SER A 364 8.38 -23.59 19.76
C SER A 364 8.99 -23.52 18.35
N SER A 365 8.63 -22.50 17.58
CA SER A 365 9.05 -22.31 16.18
C SER A 365 8.91 -20.87 15.71
N TYR A 366 9.65 -20.50 14.67
CA TYR A 366 9.59 -19.19 14.01
C TYR A 366 9.76 -19.34 12.50
N ASP A 367 8.85 -18.74 11.72
CA ASP A 367 8.95 -18.63 10.26
C ASP A 367 10.00 -17.57 9.90
N TRP A 368 11.04 -17.97 9.17
CA TRP A 368 12.16 -17.12 8.83
C TRP A 368 12.40 -17.06 7.32
N VAL A 369 12.33 -15.85 6.77
CA VAL A 369 12.79 -15.56 5.40
C VAL A 369 14.31 -15.45 5.42
N VAL A 370 14.99 -16.38 4.76
CA VAL A 370 16.46 -16.50 4.78
C VAL A 370 17.09 -15.27 4.12
N PRO A 371 17.91 -14.47 4.85
CA PRO A 371 18.45 -13.19 4.37
C PRO A 371 19.54 -13.38 3.29
N GLU A 372 19.85 -12.32 2.52
CA GLU A 372 20.89 -12.35 1.46
C GLU A 372 22.34 -12.42 2.01
N LEU A 373 22.65 -13.43 2.83
CA LEU A 373 23.94 -13.62 3.52
C LEU A 373 24.58 -14.98 3.15
N PRO A 374 25.25 -15.11 1.99
CA PRO A 374 25.86 -16.37 1.57
C PRO A 374 27.03 -16.81 2.47
N VAL A 375 26.79 -17.78 3.36
CA VAL A 375 27.80 -18.32 4.28
C VAL A 375 27.67 -19.84 4.45
N THR A 376 28.79 -20.53 4.61
CA THR A 376 28.86 -22.00 4.83
C THR A 376 28.98 -22.38 6.31
N THR A 377 28.92 -21.38 7.19
CA THR A 377 29.26 -21.43 8.61
C THR A 377 28.16 -20.84 9.47
N ALA A 378 26.91 -20.91 9.01
CA ALA A 378 25.78 -20.39 9.77
C ALA A 378 25.45 -21.30 10.96
N ARG A 379 25.12 -20.71 12.11
CA ARG A 379 24.54 -21.41 13.27
C ARG A 379 23.39 -20.60 13.85
N ILE A 380 22.38 -21.28 14.41
CA ILE A 380 21.29 -20.63 15.15
C ILE A 380 21.51 -20.83 16.65
N LYS A 381 21.26 -19.78 17.45
CA LYS A 381 21.17 -19.85 18.92
C LYS A 381 19.75 -19.50 19.35
N VAL A 382 19.14 -20.35 20.17
CA VAL A 382 17.84 -20.11 20.79
C VAL A 382 18.07 -19.86 22.27
N VAL A 383 17.64 -18.71 22.76
CA VAL A 383 17.82 -18.27 24.16
C VAL A 383 16.45 -18.15 24.80
N ALA A 384 16.28 -18.78 25.96
CA ALA A 384 15.07 -18.76 26.75
C ALA A 384 15.26 -17.89 28.01
N TYR A 385 14.28 -17.03 28.27
CA TYR A 385 14.33 -16.04 29.35
C TYR A 385 13.32 -16.38 30.45
N PHE A 386 13.71 -16.12 31.69
CA PHE A 386 12.87 -16.30 32.88
C PHE A 386 13.17 -15.17 33.87
N GLY A 387 12.15 -14.41 34.28
CA GLY A 387 12.31 -13.21 35.11
C GLY A 387 13.09 -12.07 34.43
N GLY A 388 13.24 -12.12 33.10
CA GLY A 388 14.08 -11.19 32.31
C GLY A 388 15.55 -11.63 32.16
N GLU A 389 15.99 -12.63 32.92
CA GLU A 389 17.34 -13.19 32.85
C GLU A 389 17.40 -14.42 31.92
N VAL A 390 18.60 -14.81 31.48
CA VAL A 390 18.77 -16.03 30.65
C VAL A 390 18.57 -17.27 31.52
N GLY A 391 17.45 -17.97 31.32
CA GLY A 391 17.11 -19.21 32.02
C GLY A 391 17.71 -20.48 31.39
N GLY A 392 18.10 -20.41 30.12
CA GLY A 392 18.75 -21.49 29.37
C GLY A 392 18.92 -21.11 27.89
N PHE A 393 19.82 -21.79 27.18
CA PHE A 393 19.97 -21.62 25.73
C PHE A 393 20.54 -22.89 25.09
N ASP A 394 20.39 -22.97 23.77
CA ASP A 394 21.05 -23.98 22.94
C ASP A 394 21.44 -23.41 21.56
N THR A 395 22.34 -24.09 20.86
CA THR A 395 22.81 -23.74 19.52
C THR A 395 22.68 -24.94 18.58
N SER A 396 22.44 -24.69 17.28
CA SER A 396 22.47 -25.75 16.26
C SER A 396 23.74 -26.59 16.36
N ASP A 397 23.60 -27.92 16.40
CA ASP A 397 24.68 -28.88 16.65
C ASP A 397 25.87 -28.67 15.68
N GLU A 398 25.58 -28.43 14.40
CA GLU A 398 26.54 -28.21 13.33
C GLU A 398 26.26 -26.95 12.49
N ASN A 399 27.23 -26.59 11.64
CA ASN A 399 27.07 -25.48 10.70
C ASN A 399 26.08 -25.84 9.58
N PHE A 400 25.14 -24.95 9.26
CA PHE A 400 24.34 -25.01 8.04
C PHE A 400 24.83 -23.99 7.01
N GLN A 401 24.47 -24.19 5.74
CA GLN A 401 24.79 -23.28 4.65
C GLN A 401 23.60 -22.39 4.32
N ILE A 402 23.79 -21.06 4.43
CA ILE A 402 22.96 -20.09 3.72
C ILE A 402 23.57 -19.93 2.32
N LYS A 403 22.85 -20.38 1.30
CA LYS A 403 23.31 -20.37 -0.09
C LYS A 403 22.71 -19.20 -0.84
N GLY A 404 23.54 -18.18 -1.08
CA GLY A 404 23.18 -17.07 -1.96
C GLY A 404 23.16 -17.46 -3.44
N LYS A 405 22.66 -16.52 -4.25
CA LYS A 405 22.78 -16.60 -5.71
C LYS A 405 24.27 -16.66 -6.07
N PRO A 406 24.70 -17.53 -7.01
CA PRO A 406 26.09 -17.59 -7.43
C PRO A 406 26.50 -16.31 -8.17
N TYR A 407 27.14 -15.40 -7.43
CA TYR A 407 27.72 -14.17 -7.96
C TYR A 407 29.10 -14.43 -8.57
N ARG A 408 29.37 -13.82 -9.73
CA ARG A 408 30.72 -13.71 -10.31
C ARG A 408 31.16 -12.26 -10.29
N TYR A 409 32.34 -11.99 -9.75
CA TYR A 409 32.87 -10.64 -9.61
C TYR A 409 33.80 -10.31 -10.79
N VAL A 410 33.77 -9.06 -11.28
CA VAL A 410 34.59 -8.60 -12.41
C VAL A 410 35.19 -7.23 -12.15
N MET A 411 36.52 -7.14 -12.15
CA MET A 411 37.30 -5.90 -12.03
C MET A 411 38.62 -6.02 -12.83
N LYS A 412 39.16 -4.95 -13.41
CA LYS A 412 40.37 -5.04 -14.27
C LYS A 412 41.64 -5.39 -13.52
N THR A 413 41.71 -5.09 -12.23
CA THR A 413 42.80 -5.50 -11.33
C THR A 413 42.65 -6.93 -10.85
N GLY A 414 41.55 -7.60 -11.20
CA GLY A 414 41.28 -8.99 -10.88
C GLY A 414 42.24 -9.97 -11.57
N ALA A 415 42.23 -11.20 -11.07
CA ALA A 415 43.09 -12.29 -11.55
C ALA A 415 42.27 -13.36 -12.25
N ASN A 416 42.86 -14.04 -13.25
CA ASN A 416 42.21 -15.14 -13.95
C ASN A 416 42.31 -16.46 -13.14
N ILE A 417 41.89 -16.40 -11.88
CA ILE A 417 41.87 -17.50 -10.91
C ILE A 417 40.41 -17.89 -10.66
N TYR A 418 39.98 -18.99 -11.28
CA TYR A 418 38.68 -19.62 -11.04
C TYR A 418 38.55 -20.04 -9.56
N PRO A 419 37.40 -19.90 -8.87
CA PRO A 419 36.02 -19.82 -9.40
C PRO A 419 35.34 -18.43 -9.45
N TYR A 420 36.09 -17.32 -9.38
CA TYR A 420 35.56 -15.94 -9.49
C TYR A 420 34.43 -15.58 -8.50
N SER A 421 34.36 -16.28 -7.35
CA SER A 421 33.23 -16.22 -6.40
C SER A 421 33.46 -15.32 -5.18
N ILE A 422 34.60 -14.63 -5.11
CA ILE A 422 34.90 -13.60 -4.10
C ILE A 422 35.57 -12.41 -4.79
N PRO A 423 35.40 -11.15 -4.31
CA PRO A 423 36.02 -9.97 -4.91
C PRO A 423 37.55 -10.07 -5.09
N ALA A 424 38.25 -10.67 -4.12
CA ALA A 424 39.70 -10.90 -4.18
C ALA A 424 40.15 -11.79 -5.35
N TRP A 425 39.25 -12.61 -5.91
CA TRP A 425 39.47 -13.44 -7.09
C TRP A 425 38.54 -13.02 -8.24
N ALA A 426 38.13 -11.76 -8.32
CA ALA A 426 37.32 -11.26 -9.42
C ALA A 426 38.01 -11.51 -10.78
N ALA A 427 37.22 -11.87 -11.80
CA ALA A 427 37.71 -12.07 -13.16
C ALA A 427 38.20 -10.75 -13.76
N ARG A 428 39.29 -10.79 -14.53
CA ARG A 428 39.83 -9.60 -15.20
C ARG A 428 38.95 -9.10 -16.36
N ARG A 429 38.10 -9.97 -16.90
CA ARG A 429 37.24 -9.73 -18.06
C ARG A 429 35.83 -10.25 -17.78
N ILE A 430 34.81 -9.45 -18.15
CA ILE A 430 33.40 -9.85 -18.09
C ILE A 430 33.15 -11.17 -18.85
N GLN A 431 33.73 -11.35 -20.04
CA GLN A 431 33.59 -12.61 -20.79
C GLN A 431 34.16 -13.83 -20.06
N ASP A 432 35.25 -13.69 -19.30
CA ASP A 432 35.82 -14.80 -18.55
C ASP A 432 34.86 -15.24 -17.42
N ALA A 433 34.16 -14.29 -16.79
CA ALA A 433 33.08 -14.56 -15.85
C ALA A 433 31.84 -15.19 -16.53
N ILE A 434 31.41 -14.71 -17.70
CA ILE A 434 30.31 -15.31 -18.49
C ILE A 434 30.63 -16.76 -18.86
N ASN A 435 31.87 -17.03 -19.26
CA ASN A 435 32.32 -18.37 -19.61
C ASN A 435 32.28 -19.32 -18.41
N ALA A 436 32.74 -18.84 -17.24
CA ALA A 436 32.77 -19.58 -15.97
C ALA A 436 31.40 -19.75 -15.29
N ALA A 437 30.44 -18.86 -15.59
CA ALA A 437 29.12 -18.83 -14.97
C ALA A 437 28.24 -20.04 -15.34
N ALA A 438 27.41 -20.50 -14.41
CA ALA A 438 26.32 -21.44 -14.68
C ALA A 438 25.02 -20.69 -15.07
N PRO A 439 24.04 -21.34 -15.71
CA PRO A 439 22.72 -20.77 -15.88
C PRO A 439 22.07 -20.44 -14.51
N GLY A 440 21.60 -19.20 -14.34
CA GLY A 440 21.10 -18.64 -13.08
C GLY A 440 22.10 -17.71 -12.36
N ASP A 441 23.38 -17.72 -12.74
CA ASP A 441 24.39 -16.83 -12.14
C ASP A 441 24.15 -15.35 -12.48
N SER A 442 24.53 -14.48 -11.54
CA SER A 442 24.59 -13.03 -11.74
C SER A 442 26.04 -12.56 -11.73
N ILE A 443 26.39 -11.64 -12.63
CA ILE A 443 27.75 -11.17 -12.84
C ILE A 443 27.84 -9.69 -12.47
N LEU A 444 28.50 -9.41 -11.35
CA LEU A 444 28.70 -8.07 -10.80
C LEU A 444 29.96 -7.47 -11.42
N VAL A 445 29.83 -6.30 -12.03
CA VAL A 445 30.91 -5.65 -12.77
C VAL A 445 31.22 -4.29 -12.16
N ALA A 446 32.47 -4.11 -11.74
CA ALA A 446 32.97 -2.86 -11.15
C ALA A 446 32.91 -1.67 -12.13
N ALA A 447 32.93 -0.46 -11.58
CA ALA A 447 32.87 0.84 -12.25
C ALA A 447 34.08 1.19 -13.13
N GLU A 448 34.29 0.42 -14.21
CA GLU A 448 35.45 0.56 -15.09
C GLU A 448 35.07 0.56 -16.58
N SER A 449 36.03 0.95 -17.44
CA SER A 449 35.85 0.99 -18.91
C SER A 449 36.43 -0.25 -19.60
N TYR A 450 35.60 -1.22 -19.94
CA TYR A 450 35.98 -2.49 -20.57
C TYR A 450 35.98 -2.39 -22.10
N THR A 451 37.00 -2.96 -22.75
CA THR A 451 37.23 -2.84 -24.20
C THR A 451 37.05 -4.17 -24.93
N GLN A 452 35.89 -4.80 -24.76
CA GLN A 452 35.56 -6.11 -25.32
C GLN A 452 34.06 -6.18 -25.64
N ALA A 453 33.70 -6.86 -26.74
CA ALA A 453 32.33 -7.27 -27.01
C ALA A 453 31.99 -8.51 -26.18
N LEU A 454 30.76 -8.62 -25.71
CA LEU A 454 30.29 -9.73 -24.88
C LEU A 454 29.36 -10.66 -25.66
N THR A 455 29.52 -11.97 -25.45
CA THR A 455 28.63 -13.00 -25.98
C THR A 455 28.05 -13.80 -24.82
N VAL A 456 26.72 -13.73 -24.68
CA VAL A 456 25.92 -14.45 -23.70
C VAL A 456 25.12 -15.54 -24.43
N ASN A 457 25.44 -16.80 -24.12
CA ASN A 457 24.86 -18.01 -24.74
C ASN A 457 24.22 -18.96 -23.71
N LYS A 458 23.96 -18.44 -22.51
CA LYS A 458 23.41 -19.13 -21.34
C LYS A 458 22.63 -18.12 -20.50
N ALA A 459 21.73 -18.60 -19.64
CA ALA A 459 20.90 -17.71 -18.82
C ALA A 459 21.71 -17.05 -17.69
N VAL A 460 22.31 -15.89 -17.94
CA VAL A 460 23.06 -15.12 -16.93
C VAL A 460 22.70 -13.65 -16.97
N PHE A 461 22.78 -12.97 -15.83
CA PHE A 461 22.43 -11.56 -15.71
C PHE A 461 23.68 -10.70 -15.46
N LEU A 462 23.89 -9.67 -16.29
CA LEU A 462 25.01 -8.74 -16.15
C LEU A 462 24.55 -7.51 -15.37
N LEU A 463 25.24 -7.20 -14.27
CA LEU A 463 24.96 -6.08 -13.38
C LEU A 463 26.16 -5.12 -13.34
N GLY A 464 26.05 -4.01 -14.05
CA GLY A 464 26.96 -2.87 -13.91
C GLY A 464 26.58 -2.00 -12.71
N GLY A 465 27.42 -1.01 -12.42
CA GLY A 465 27.17 0.00 -11.39
C GLY A 465 27.81 -0.28 -10.03
N TRP A 466 28.78 -1.20 -9.92
CA TRP A 466 29.36 -1.57 -8.62
C TRP A 466 30.61 -0.76 -8.25
N SER A 467 30.72 -0.39 -6.99
CA SER A 467 31.95 0.13 -6.40
C SER A 467 33.10 -0.89 -6.55
N PRO A 468 34.38 -0.47 -6.58
CA PRO A 468 35.51 -1.38 -6.82
C PRO A 468 35.70 -2.49 -5.75
N ASP A 469 35.13 -2.29 -4.56
CA ASP A 469 35.08 -3.24 -3.44
C ASP A 469 33.77 -4.06 -3.39
N PHE A 470 32.83 -3.81 -4.31
CA PHE A 470 31.51 -4.44 -4.42
C PHE A 470 30.60 -4.29 -3.20
N THR A 471 30.77 -3.21 -2.42
CA THR A 471 29.92 -2.90 -1.25
C THR A 471 28.70 -2.04 -1.60
N VAL A 472 28.76 -1.25 -2.67
CA VAL A 472 27.68 -0.36 -3.12
C VAL A 472 27.39 -0.57 -4.60
N ARG A 473 26.11 -0.59 -4.98
CA ARG A 473 25.67 -0.52 -6.36
C ARG A 473 24.87 0.75 -6.62
N ASP A 474 25.41 1.60 -7.48
CA ASP A 474 24.77 2.79 -8.03
C ASP A 474 25.33 3.03 -9.45
N PRO A 475 24.59 2.72 -10.53
CA PRO A 475 25.05 2.93 -11.90
C PRO A 475 25.36 4.38 -12.30
N GLU A 476 24.86 5.39 -11.57
CA GLU A 476 25.14 6.80 -11.83
C GLU A 476 26.47 7.22 -11.18
N THR A 477 26.68 6.87 -9.91
CA THR A 477 27.92 7.15 -9.17
C THR A 477 29.09 6.24 -9.58
N TYR A 478 28.81 4.97 -9.90
CA TYR A 478 29.78 3.92 -10.18
C TYR A 478 29.68 3.34 -11.62
N PRO A 479 29.76 4.18 -12.68
CA PRO A 479 29.43 3.79 -14.04
C PRO A 479 30.38 2.78 -14.69
N THR A 480 29.88 1.56 -14.90
CA THR A 480 30.50 0.51 -15.72
C THR A 480 30.30 0.82 -17.20
N ARG A 481 31.39 0.79 -18.00
CA ARG A 481 31.36 1.20 -19.42
C ARG A 481 31.90 0.12 -20.34
N ILE A 482 31.28 -0.08 -21.50
CA ILE A 482 31.76 -1.01 -22.53
C ILE A 482 31.95 -0.25 -23.86
N ARG A 483 33.11 -0.44 -24.51
CA ARG A 483 33.44 0.12 -25.82
C ARG A 483 34.25 -0.87 -26.65
N ALA A 484 33.69 -1.40 -27.73
CA ALA A 484 34.34 -2.37 -28.61
C ALA A 484 33.79 -2.29 -30.04
N ALA A 485 34.51 -2.91 -30.98
CA ALA A 485 33.93 -3.23 -32.29
C ALA A 485 32.97 -4.42 -32.16
N GLY A 486 31.96 -4.49 -33.03
CA GLY A 486 30.84 -5.43 -32.92
C GLY A 486 29.68 -4.88 -32.10
N SER A 487 28.69 -5.73 -31.81
CA SER A 487 27.68 -5.47 -30.77
C SER A 487 28.33 -5.54 -29.39
N LEU A 488 28.08 -4.57 -28.50
CA LEU A 488 28.74 -4.53 -27.19
C LEU A 488 28.26 -5.68 -26.28
N VAL A 489 26.99 -6.08 -26.39
CA VAL A 489 26.44 -7.29 -25.76
C VAL A 489 25.59 -8.06 -26.77
N SER A 490 25.88 -9.35 -26.96
CA SER A 490 25.13 -10.25 -27.85
C SER A 490 24.49 -11.38 -27.05
N PHE A 491 23.16 -11.49 -27.07
CA PHE A 491 22.40 -12.63 -26.52
C PHE A 491 22.05 -13.60 -27.65
N LEU A 492 22.62 -14.82 -27.61
CA LEU A 492 22.55 -15.77 -28.72
C LEU A 492 21.95 -17.11 -28.26
N ASN A 493 20.74 -17.42 -28.75
CA ASN A 493 20.01 -18.68 -28.55
C ASN A 493 19.75 -19.05 -27.08
N VAL A 494 19.49 -18.06 -26.22
CA VAL A 494 19.15 -18.30 -24.80
C VAL A 494 17.64 -18.56 -24.67
N SER A 495 17.27 -19.83 -24.79
CA SER A 495 15.87 -20.28 -24.93
C SER A 495 15.04 -20.27 -23.64
N SER A 496 15.66 -20.20 -22.47
CA SER A 496 14.97 -20.20 -21.16
C SER A 496 15.86 -19.62 -20.05
N GLY A 497 15.23 -19.29 -18.92
CA GLY A 497 15.90 -18.69 -17.75
C GLY A 497 16.06 -17.17 -17.83
N VAL A 498 16.14 -16.50 -16.68
CA VAL A 498 16.29 -15.05 -16.60
C VAL A 498 17.71 -14.65 -16.99
N HIS A 499 17.83 -13.72 -17.94
CA HIS A 499 19.10 -13.20 -18.43
C HIS A 499 18.93 -11.77 -18.91
N GLY A 500 20.02 -11.00 -18.92
CA GLY A 500 19.92 -9.58 -19.21
C GLY A 500 21.18 -8.78 -18.98
N VAL A 501 21.06 -7.47 -19.20
CA VAL A 501 22.10 -6.46 -19.01
C VAL A 501 21.51 -5.22 -18.37
N GLU A 502 22.05 -4.80 -17.23
CA GLU A 502 21.52 -3.69 -16.45
C GLU A 502 22.60 -2.77 -15.87
N GLY A 503 22.40 -1.45 -16.02
CA GLY A 503 23.28 -0.44 -15.42
C GLY A 503 24.61 -0.22 -16.16
N PHE A 504 24.67 -0.45 -17.46
CA PHE A 504 25.88 -0.23 -18.28
C PHE A 504 25.81 1.03 -19.14
N GLN A 505 26.96 1.68 -19.34
CA GLN A 505 27.16 2.66 -20.40
C GLN A 505 27.75 1.95 -21.63
N LEU A 506 26.90 1.68 -22.63
CA LEU A 506 27.24 0.97 -23.87
C LEU A 506 27.48 2.01 -24.98
N ARG A 507 28.73 2.25 -25.40
CA ARG A 507 29.03 3.33 -26.37
C ARG A 507 29.91 2.92 -27.53
N GLY A 508 29.60 3.44 -28.71
CA GLY A 508 30.43 3.31 -29.92
C GLY A 508 30.47 1.91 -30.54
N GLY A 509 29.54 1.03 -30.17
CA GLY A 509 29.44 -0.31 -30.73
C GLY A 509 29.03 -0.29 -32.20
N THR A 510 29.65 -1.14 -33.02
CA THR A 510 29.49 -1.10 -34.48
C THR A 510 28.43 -2.06 -35.01
N GLY A 511 27.93 -2.97 -34.16
CA GLY A 511 26.93 -3.99 -34.49
C GLY A 511 27.53 -5.29 -35.05
N THR A 512 26.73 -6.35 -35.02
CA THR A 512 27.08 -7.71 -35.46
C THR A 512 26.62 -7.95 -36.90
N TYR A 513 27.51 -8.47 -37.75
CA TYR A 513 27.15 -8.88 -39.10
C TYR A 513 26.36 -10.20 -39.09
N THR A 514 25.24 -10.25 -39.80
CA THR A 514 24.42 -11.47 -39.96
C THR A 514 23.74 -11.50 -41.33
N LEU A 515 23.38 -12.71 -41.78
CA LEU A 515 22.63 -12.94 -43.01
C LEU A 515 21.10 -12.82 -42.82
N LEU A 516 20.65 -12.80 -41.56
CA LEU A 516 19.23 -12.82 -41.16
C LEU A 516 18.86 -11.56 -40.36
N PRO A 517 17.69 -10.94 -40.61
CA PRO A 517 16.72 -11.26 -41.68
C PRO A 517 17.18 -10.91 -43.09
N SER A 518 18.21 -10.07 -43.22
CA SER A 518 18.86 -9.73 -44.48
C SER A 518 20.35 -9.53 -44.25
N ASN A 519 21.14 -9.62 -45.33
CA ASN A 519 22.59 -9.44 -45.26
C ASN A 519 22.97 -8.03 -44.80
N GLY A 520 23.47 -7.89 -43.55
CA GLY A 520 23.72 -6.59 -42.96
C GLY A 520 24.26 -6.61 -41.53
N VAL A 521 24.30 -5.45 -40.89
CA VAL A 521 24.87 -5.22 -39.55
C VAL A 521 23.79 -4.78 -38.55
N TYR A 522 23.76 -5.42 -37.37
CA TYR A 522 22.65 -5.32 -36.43
C TYR A 522 23.09 -5.05 -34.97
N GLY A 523 22.35 -4.21 -34.24
CA GLY A 523 22.43 -4.15 -32.77
C GLY A 523 23.73 -3.58 -32.23
N GLY A 524 24.00 -2.29 -32.46
CA GLY A 524 25.28 -1.65 -32.08
C GLY A 524 25.60 -1.75 -30.59
N GLY A 525 24.65 -1.41 -29.72
CA GLY A 525 24.75 -1.63 -28.27
C GLY A 525 24.45 -3.08 -27.89
N VAL A 526 23.23 -3.53 -28.19
CA VAL A 526 22.75 -4.89 -27.88
C VAL A 526 22.21 -5.58 -29.13
N PHE A 527 22.61 -6.84 -29.34
CA PHE A 527 22.03 -7.74 -30.33
C PHE A 527 21.40 -8.95 -29.64
N SER A 528 20.15 -9.26 -29.94
CA SER A 528 19.43 -10.43 -29.43
C SER A 528 18.98 -11.32 -30.58
N TYR A 529 19.35 -12.59 -30.53
CA TYR A 529 19.00 -13.62 -31.51
C TYR A 529 18.36 -14.81 -30.79
N LEU A 530 17.10 -15.10 -31.09
CA LEU A 530 16.30 -16.19 -30.49
C LEU A 530 16.43 -16.25 -28.95
N SER A 531 16.36 -15.08 -28.31
CA SER A 531 16.56 -14.90 -26.86
C SER A 531 15.58 -13.85 -26.32
N SER A 532 15.24 -13.94 -25.03
CA SER A 532 14.32 -13.02 -24.33
C SER A 532 15.04 -12.25 -23.20
N PRO A 533 16.05 -11.42 -23.49
CA PRO A 533 16.78 -10.70 -22.46
C PRO A 533 15.97 -9.57 -21.84
N VAL A 534 16.27 -9.28 -20.57
CA VAL A 534 15.94 -8.00 -19.94
C VAL A 534 17.08 -7.01 -20.23
N ILE A 535 16.77 -5.90 -20.89
CA ILE A 535 17.70 -4.83 -21.20
C ILE A 535 17.21 -3.61 -20.41
N ARG A 536 17.80 -3.34 -19.23
CA ARG A 536 17.27 -2.34 -18.28
C ARG A 536 18.26 -1.26 -17.90
N GLY A 537 17.84 0.00 -17.81
CA GLY A 537 18.63 1.05 -17.13
C GLY A 537 20.02 1.27 -17.73
N ASN A 538 20.19 1.03 -19.03
CA ASN A 538 21.47 1.23 -19.72
C ASN A 538 21.49 2.57 -20.44
N ALA A 539 22.67 3.21 -20.50
CA ALA A 539 22.92 4.35 -21.35
C ALA A 539 23.59 3.88 -22.65
N ILE A 540 22.83 3.79 -23.74
CA ILE A 540 23.29 3.32 -25.05
C ILE A 540 23.45 4.52 -25.98
N ASP A 541 24.69 4.92 -26.25
CA ASP A 541 25.00 6.17 -26.94
C ASP A 541 25.98 5.99 -28.11
N SER A 542 25.67 6.64 -29.24
CA SER A 542 26.54 6.70 -30.43
C SER A 542 26.89 5.30 -30.97
N CYS A 543 25.95 4.37 -30.86
CA CYS A 543 26.06 3.00 -31.36
C CYS A 543 25.44 2.87 -32.78
N GLY A 544 25.98 1.95 -33.57
CA GLY A 544 25.69 1.83 -35.00
C GLY A 544 26.54 2.80 -35.81
N VAL A 545 27.17 2.30 -36.88
CA VAL A 545 28.35 2.94 -37.51
C VAL A 545 28.10 3.38 -38.95
N ALA A 546 28.58 4.58 -39.27
CA ALA A 546 28.65 5.12 -40.62
C ALA A 546 29.76 4.41 -41.44
N ASN A 547 29.72 4.51 -42.77
CA ASN A 547 30.63 3.82 -43.71
C ASN A 547 30.37 2.33 -43.90
N VAL A 548 29.20 1.83 -43.49
CA VAL A 548 28.66 0.55 -43.99
C VAL A 548 27.77 0.84 -45.19
N LEU A 549 28.06 0.22 -46.34
CA LEU A 549 27.25 0.35 -47.57
C LEU A 549 26.11 -0.68 -47.66
N ASP A 550 26.21 -1.76 -46.88
CA ASP A 550 25.19 -2.81 -46.73
C ASP A 550 24.05 -2.39 -45.77
N PHE A 551 23.05 -3.26 -45.64
CA PHE A 551 21.91 -3.06 -44.75
C PHE A 551 22.35 -2.88 -43.28
N SER A 552 21.67 -2.00 -42.53
CA SER A 552 21.95 -1.80 -41.10
C SER A 552 20.70 -1.58 -40.27
N ALA A 553 20.61 -2.21 -39.09
CA ALA A 553 19.41 -2.12 -38.27
C ALA A 553 19.65 -2.16 -36.74
N GLY A 554 18.84 -1.43 -35.98
CA GLY A 554 18.92 -1.39 -34.52
C GLY A 554 20.24 -0.78 -34.05
N GLY A 555 20.43 0.53 -34.28
CA GLY A 555 21.68 1.21 -33.96
C GLY A 555 22.05 1.06 -32.48
N ALA A 556 21.07 1.16 -31.59
CA ALA A 556 21.22 0.84 -30.17
C ALA A 556 20.93 -0.64 -29.88
N ILE A 557 19.75 -1.13 -30.26
CA ILE A 557 19.26 -2.48 -29.94
C ILE A 557 18.65 -3.11 -31.20
N ALA A 558 19.05 -4.34 -31.53
CA ALA A 558 18.36 -5.16 -32.53
C ALA A 558 17.94 -6.51 -31.91
N CYS A 559 16.68 -6.88 -32.08
CA CYS A 559 16.12 -8.16 -31.62
C CYS A 559 15.50 -8.93 -32.78
N TYR A 560 15.82 -10.23 -32.85
CA TYR A 560 15.22 -11.19 -33.77
C TYR A 560 14.72 -12.42 -33.02
N GLY A 561 13.41 -12.67 -33.08
CA GLY A 561 12.75 -13.68 -32.27
C GLY A 561 12.66 -13.28 -30.79
N GLY A 562 12.08 -14.18 -29.98
CA GLY A 562 11.98 -14.02 -28.54
C GLY A 562 11.01 -12.94 -28.06
N THR A 563 11.09 -12.65 -26.77
CA THR A 563 10.21 -11.75 -26.02
C THR A 563 11.01 -10.83 -25.09
N PRO A 564 11.84 -9.92 -25.62
CA PRO A 564 12.69 -9.05 -24.82
C PRO A 564 11.86 -8.00 -24.06
N LEU A 565 12.36 -7.64 -22.87
CA LEU A 565 11.90 -6.48 -22.11
C LEU A 565 12.98 -5.39 -22.20
N VAL A 566 12.62 -4.22 -22.74
CA VAL A 566 13.51 -3.06 -22.87
C VAL A 566 12.96 -1.96 -21.96
N GLU A 567 13.61 -1.70 -20.82
CA GLU A 567 13.03 -0.92 -19.71
C GLU A 567 13.97 0.18 -19.21
N GLY A 568 13.51 1.44 -19.12
CA GLY A 568 14.26 2.52 -18.47
C GLY A 568 15.63 2.86 -19.09
N ASN A 569 15.86 2.54 -20.36
CA ASN A 569 17.14 2.82 -21.02
C ASN A 569 17.16 4.24 -21.61
N VAL A 570 18.35 4.86 -21.61
CA VAL A 570 18.63 6.11 -22.32
C VAL A 570 19.37 5.76 -23.61
N ILE A 571 18.68 5.89 -24.74
CA ILE A 571 19.18 5.64 -26.08
C ILE A 571 19.37 6.98 -26.79
N ALA A 572 20.62 7.30 -27.19
CA ALA A 572 20.96 8.61 -27.76
C ALA A 572 21.89 8.50 -28.97
N SER A 573 21.63 9.31 -30.01
CA SER A 573 22.54 9.52 -31.15
C SER A 573 22.98 8.26 -31.91
N CYS A 574 22.20 7.18 -31.82
CA CYS A 574 22.47 5.91 -32.47
C CYS A 574 22.08 5.93 -33.97
N ARG A 575 22.76 5.11 -34.78
CA ARG A 575 22.64 5.17 -36.26
C ARG A 575 22.43 3.81 -36.90
N ALA A 576 21.33 3.67 -37.64
CA ALA A 576 21.07 2.52 -38.50
C ALA A 576 20.11 2.91 -39.63
N GLN A 577 20.14 2.22 -40.77
CA GLN A 577 19.16 2.44 -41.83
C GLN A 577 17.72 2.18 -41.35
N SER A 578 17.52 1.14 -40.52
CA SER A 578 16.21 0.78 -39.97
C SER A 578 16.24 0.62 -38.45
N GLY A 579 15.46 1.40 -37.69
CA GLY A 579 15.51 1.38 -36.23
C GLY A 579 16.80 1.99 -35.71
N GLY A 580 16.95 3.32 -35.80
CA GLY A 580 18.14 4.01 -35.27
C GLY A 580 18.37 3.74 -33.79
N GLY A 581 17.30 3.79 -33.00
CA GLY A 581 17.26 3.24 -31.65
C GLY A 581 17.09 1.71 -31.65
N ILE A 582 15.85 1.26 -31.74
CA ILE A 582 15.43 -0.14 -31.55
C ILE A 582 14.91 -0.73 -32.87
N TYR A 583 15.35 -1.94 -33.20
CA TYR A 583 14.82 -2.75 -34.31
C TYR A 583 14.29 -4.10 -33.82
N LEU A 584 13.09 -4.45 -34.25
CA LEU A 584 12.39 -5.69 -33.94
C LEU A 584 12.03 -6.42 -35.24
N TYR A 585 12.37 -7.71 -35.32
CA TYR A 585 11.93 -8.58 -36.40
C TYR A 585 11.45 -9.93 -35.84
N GLU A 586 10.22 -10.35 -36.18
CA GLU A 586 9.63 -11.62 -35.68
C GLU A 586 9.72 -11.79 -34.14
N THR A 587 9.66 -10.67 -33.42
CA THR A 587 9.82 -10.53 -31.97
C THR A 587 8.55 -9.98 -31.34
N ASN A 588 8.21 -10.37 -30.11
CA ASN A 588 7.15 -9.73 -29.32
C ASN A 588 7.78 -8.96 -28.15
N ALA A 589 8.04 -7.67 -28.32
CA ALA A 589 8.78 -6.86 -27.34
C ALA A 589 7.87 -5.98 -26.50
N VAL A 590 8.19 -5.88 -25.21
CA VAL A 590 7.71 -4.81 -24.33
C VAL A 590 8.84 -3.80 -24.19
N ILE A 591 8.54 -2.54 -24.50
CA ILE A 591 9.46 -1.41 -24.48
C ILE A 591 8.84 -0.38 -23.55
N ARG A 592 9.44 -0.07 -22.39
CA ARG A 592 8.86 0.91 -21.46
C ARG A 592 9.84 1.81 -20.74
N ASP A 593 9.38 3.00 -20.36
CA ASP A 593 10.16 4.02 -19.63
C ASP A 593 11.46 4.46 -20.34
N ASN A 594 11.64 4.16 -21.62
CA ASN A 594 12.87 4.48 -22.34
C ASN A 594 12.85 5.90 -22.90
N THR A 595 14.01 6.54 -22.91
CA THR A 595 14.25 7.79 -23.64
C THR A 595 15.04 7.48 -24.91
N ILE A 596 14.45 7.66 -26.09
CA ILE A 596 15.04 7.36 -27.41
C ILE A 596 15.15 8.65 -28.22
N THR A 597 16.37 9.18 -28.36
CA THR A 597 16.57 10.54 -28.85
C THR A 597 17.69 10.72 -29.88
N GLY A 598 17.47 11.61 -30.85
CA GLY A 598 18.50 12.03 -31.79
C GLY A 598 19.07 10.92 -32.68
N CYS A 599 18.35 9.81 -32.86
CA CYS A 599 18.77 8.73 -33.72
C CYS A 599 18.53 9.12 -35.20
N SER A 600 19.51 8.83 -36.05
CA SER A 600 19.54 9.26 -37.45
C SER A 600 20.02 8.13 -38.36
N PRO A 601 19.61 8.08 -39.65
CA PRO A 601 19.98 6.98 -40.50
C PRO A 601 21.47 6.96 -40.81
N ASN A 602 22.00 5.78 -41.16
CA ASN A 602 23.30 5.70 -41.81
C ASN A 602 23.26 6.52 -43.12
N ALA A 603 24.13 7.54 -43.22
CA ALA A 603 24.16 8.47 -44.35
C ALA A 603 24.60 7.76 -45.64
N GLU A 604 25.61 6.91 -45.56
CA GLU A 604 26.29 6.22 -46.67
C GLU A 604 25.41 5.16 -47.36
N PHE A 605 24.34 4.71 -46.69
CA PHE A 605 23.39 3.77 -47.28
C PHE A 605 22.42 4.49 -48.24
N ASN A 606 22.37 4.05 -49.50
CA ASN A 606 21.55 4.69 -50.55
C ASN A 606 20.14 4.10 -50.74
N GLY A 607 19.78 3.02 -50.04
CA GLY A 607 18.43 2.44 -50.10
C GLY A 607 17.43 3.08 -49.13
N THR A 608 16.27 2.45 -48.98
CA THR A 608 15.16 2.98 -48.16
C THR A 608 15.43 2.89 -46.65
N LYS A 609 15.14 3.99 -45.92
CA LYS A 609 15.43 4.18 -44.49
C LYS A 609 14.11 4.30 -43.68
N HIS A 610 13.95 3.58 -42.57
CA HIS A 610 12.66 3.47 -41.85
C HIS A 610 12.81 3.45 -40.31
N GLY A 611 11.90 4.10 -39.57
CA GLY A 611 11.82 3.96 -38.11
C GLY A 611 13.02 4.54 -37.36
N GLY A 612 12.98 5.82 -36.99
CA GLY A 612 14.14 6.45 -36.33
C GLY A 612 14.34 6.04 -34.87
N GLY A 613 13.29 6.14 -34.07
CA GLY A 613 13.29 5.64 -32.69
C GLY A 613 13.12 4.11 -32.63
N VAL A 614 11.98 3.62 -33.11
CA VAL A 614 11.62 2.19 -33.07
C VAL A 614 11.16 1.70 -34.45
N HIS A 615 11.63 0.53 -34.86
CA HIS A 615 11.24 -0.13 -36.10
C HIS A 615 10.77 -1.58 -35.83
N ALA A 616 9.51 -1.88 -36.10
CA ALA A 616 8.91 -3.21 -35.99
C ALA A 616 8.48 -3.76 -37.36
N TYR A 617 8.96 -4.96 -37.69
CA TYR A 617 8.57 -5.68 -38.91
C TYR A 617 8.24 -7.14 -38.61
N ARG A 618 7.01 -7.57 -38.94
CA ARG A 618 6.45 -8.89 -38.56
C ARG A 618 6.55 -9.17 -37.05
N ALA A 619 6.44 -8.13 -36.24
CA ALA A 619 6.70 -8.14 -34.79
C ALA A 619 5.49 -7.62 -34.01
N THR A 620 5.43 -7.84 -32.71
CA THR A 620 4.53 -7.12 -31.80
C THR A 620 5.36 -6.14 -30.98
N ALA A 621 4.91 -4.89 -30.90
CA ALA A 621 5.58 -3.85 -30.13
C ALA A 621 4.60 -3.18 -29.15
N THR A 622 4.83 -3.36 -27.85
CA THR A 622 4.11 -2.66 -26.78
C THR A 622 5.03 -1.58 -26.23
N LEU A 623 4.60 -0.31 -26.31
CA LEU A 623 5.36 0.88 -25.95
C LEU A 623 4.65 1.61 -24.79
N GLU A 624 5.16 1.46 -23.57
CA GLU A 624 4.57 2.07 -22.36
C GLU A 624 5.47 3.22 -21.87
N ASP A 625 4.94 4.43 -21.71
CA ASP A 625 5.63 5.58 -21.09
C ASP A 625 7.02 5.97 -21.67
N ASN A 626 7.25 5.67 -22.95
CA ASN A 626 8.50 6.02 -23.63
C ASN A 626 8.52 7.47 -24.12
N THR A 627 9.69 8.10 -24.07
CA THR A 627 9.96 9.39 -24.74
C THR A 627 10.76 9.13 -26.02
N ILE A 628 10.13 9.31 -27.19
CA ILE A 628 10.76 9.11 -28.50
C ILE A 628 10.82 10.45 -29.23
N ALA A 629 11.99 11.10 -29.27
CA ALA A 629 12.08 12.48 -29.72
C ALA A 629 13.30 12.87 -30.56
N GLY A 630 13.09 13.78 -31.51
CA GLY A 630 14.17 14.37 -32.32
C GLY A 630 14.88 13.38 -33.24
N ASN A 631 14.22 12.30 -33.66
CA ASN A 631 14.77 11.34 -34.61
C ASN A 631 14.44 11.79 -36.04
N ASP A 632 15.45 11.84 -36.93
CA ASP A 632 15.37 12.60 -38.19
C ASP A 632 15.90 11.83 -39.42
N GLY A 633 15.66 12.36 -40.62
CA GLY A 633 16.25 11.86 -41.87
C GLY A 633 15.71 10.54 -42.43
N TYR A 634 14.82 9.84 -41.71
CA TYR A 634 14.19 8.61 -42.20
C TYR A 634 13.16 8.88 -43.30
N ARG A 635 12.82 7.87 -44.09
CA ARG A 635 11.77 8.01 -45.11
C ARG A 635 10.39 7.89 -44.49
N LYS A 636 10.13 6.84 -43.71
CA LYS A 636 8.83 6.61 -43.04
C LYS A 636 9.01 6.26 -41.58
N GLY A 637 8.13 6.76 -40.72
CA GLY A 637 8.19 6.57 -39.28
C GLY A 637 9.40 7.28 -38.68
N GLY A 638 9.35 8.60 -38.51
CA GLY A 638 10.44 9.34 -37.87
C GLY A 638 10.67 8.86 -36.43
N GLY A 639 9.60 8.81 -35.62
CA GLY A 639 9.62 8.21 -34.29
C GLY A 639 9.49 6.68 -34.34
N VAL A 640 8.35 6.17 -34.79
CA VAL A 640 7.99 4.75 -34.78
C VAL A 640 7.57 4.29 -36.18
N TYR A 641 8.06 3.13 -36.61
CA TYR A 641 7.66 2.46 -37.85
C TYR A 641 7.20 1.03 -37.57
N CYS A 642 5.98 0.70 -37.99
CA CYS A 642 5.37 -0.62 -37.82
C CYS A 642 4.80 -1.10 -39.16
N TYR A 643 5.27 -2.25 -39.67
CA TYR A 643 4.73 -2.84 -40.89
C TYR A 643 4.46 -4.33 -40.70
N LEU A 644 3.27 -4.79 -41.05
CA LEU A 644 2.77 -6.14 -40.72
C LEU A 644 2.96 -6.48 -39.22
N SER A 645 2.80 -5.47 -38.36
CA SER A 645 3.20 -5.52 -36.95
C SER A 645 2.14 -4.82 -36.10
N PRO A 646 1.46 -5.50 -35.16
CA PRO A 646 0.65 -4.83 -34.15
C PRO A 646 1.53 -3.93 -33.26
N CYS A 647 1.05 -2.72 -32.99
CA CYS A 647 1.70 -1.74 -32.15
C CYS A 647 0.70 -1.16 -31.15
N ALA A 648 1.04 -1.21 -29.87
CA ALA A 648 0.28 -0.57 -28.80
C ALA A 648 1.17 0.48 -28.14
N ILE A 649 0.67 1.71 -28.00
CA ILE A 649 1.37 2.82 -27.37
C ILE A 649 0.49 3.32 -26.21
N SER A 650 1.01 3.36 -24.99
CA SER A 650 0.29 3.88 -23.83
C SER A 650 1.17 4.84 -23.05
N GLY A 651 0.68 6.04 -22.76
CA GLY A 651 1.46 7.06 -22.05
C GLY A 651 2.60 7.66 -22.87
N GLY A 652 3.55 8.30 -22.19
CA GLY A 652 4.77 8.83 -22.80
C GLY A 652 4.58 9.93 -23.87
N SER A 653 5.62 10.14 -24.70
CA SER A 653 5.61 11.18 -25.72
C SER A 653 6.40 10.83 -26.98
N ILE A 654 5.81 11.07 -28.15
CA ILE A 654 6.47 10.99 -29.46
C ILE A 654 6.57 12.41 -30.03
N ALA A 655 7.75 13.01 -29.99
CA ALA A 655 7.90 14.46 -30.18
C ALA A 655 9.01 14.89 -31.15
N ARG A 656 8.70 15.86 -32.04
CA ARG A 656 9.70 16.51 -32.93
C ARG A 656 10.51 15.53 -33.80
N ASN A 657 9.92 14.42 -34.20
CA ASN A 657 10.52 13.48 -35.15
C ASN A 657 10.17 13.89 -36.58
N ASP A 658 11.06 13.64 -37.54
CA ASP A 658 10.91 14.06 -38.95
C ASP A 658 11.03 12.89 -39.93
N CYS A 659 10.31 12.97 -41.06
CA CYS A 659 10.45 12.00 -42.14
C CYS A 659 10.21 12.57 -43.56
N ASN A 660 10.95 12.01 -44.52
CA ASN A 660 10.96 12.42 -45.93
C ASN A 660 9.79 11.85 -46.78
N ASP A 661 8.86 11.12 -46.18
CA ASP A 661 7.68 10.54 -46.82
C ASP A 661 6.51 10.61 -45.81
N ALA A 662 6.20 9.55 -45.08
CA ALA A 662 4.97 9.48 -44.29
C ALA A 662 5.17 9.00 -42.84
N GLY A 663 4.32 9.49 -41.93
CA GLY A 663 4.37 9.15 -40.51
C GLY A 663 5.56 9.79 -39.81
N GLY A 664 5.49 11.09 -39.51
CA GLY A 664 6.56 11.80 -38.79
C GLY A 664 6.74 11.24 -37.38
N GLY A 665 5.66 11.19 -36.60
CA GLY A 665 5.63 10.52 -35.30
C GLY A 665 5.58 9.00 -35.45
N VAL A 666 4.49 8.47 -36.03
CA VAL A 666 4.23 7.05 -36.20
C VAL A 666 3.84 6.73 -37.65
N TYR A 667 4.44 5.69 -38.23
CA TYR A 667 3.97 5.04 -39.45
C TYR A 667 3.51 3.63 -39.11
N ALA A 668 2.26 3.27 -39.43
CA ALA A 668 1.72 1.93 -39.24
C ALA A 668 0.99 1.46 -40.51
N GLU A 669 1.31 0.27 -41.00
CA GLU A 669 0.61 -0.32 -42.15
C GLU A 669 0.46 -1.85 -42.01
N ARG A 670 -0.76 -2.35 -42.31
CA ARG A 670 -1.14 -3.77 -42.25
C ARG A 670 -0.93 -4.44 -40.89
N GLY A 671 -0.97 -3.65 -39.82
CA GLY A 671 -1.03 -4.09 -38.43
C GLY A 671 -2.10 -3.28 -37.68
N ALA A 672 -2.44 -3.68 -36.46
CA ALA A 672 -3.25 -2.84 -35.59
C ALA A 672 -2.37 -1.76 -34.94
N LEU A 673 -2.87 -0.54 -34.80
CA LEU A 673 -2.27 0.53 -34.03
C LEU A 673 -3.25 0.98 -32.95
N SER A 674 -2.94 0.71 -31.67
CA SER A 674 -3.66 1.29 -30.54
C SER A 674 -2.79 2.34 -29.84
N ILE A 675 -3.40 3.46 -29.45
CA ILE A 675 -2.73 4.56 -28.74
C ILE A 675 -3.63 5.06 -27.60
N SER A 676 -3.11 5.14 -26.38
CA SER A 676 -3.82 5.66 -25.21
C SER A 676 -2.95 6.61 -24.38
N ASN A 677 -3.53 7.65 -23.77
CA ASN A 677 -2.86 8.53 -22.80
C ASN A 677 -1.53 9.18 -23.27
N ALA A 678 -1.29 9.27 -24.60
CA ALA A 678 0.02 9.60 -25.16
C ALA A 678 0.08 11.03 -25.73
N VAL A 679 1.26 11.66 -25.69
CA VAL A 679 1.49 13.00 -26.28
C VAL A 679 2.28 12.91 -27.57
N ILE A 680 1.62 13.06 -28.72
CA ILE A 680 2.23 13.05 -30.05
C ILE A 680 2.32 14.49 -30.57
N ARG A 681 3.51 15.11 -30.50
CA ARG A 681 3.66 16.56 -30.70
C ARG A 681 4.77 17.02 -31.64
N GLY A 682 4.46 17.99 -32.50
CA GLY A 682 5.46 18.70 -33.30
C GLY A 682 6.25 17.84 -34.29
N ASN A 683 5.74 16.64 -34.64
CA ASN A 683 6.38 15.75 -35.61
C ASN A 683 6.07 16.20 -37.05
N THR A 684 6.96 15.90 -37.99
CA THR A 684 6.89 16.41 -39.38
C THR A 684 6.99 15.31 -40.44
N SER A 685 6.23 15.45 -41.53
CA SER A 685 6.28 14.54 -42.69
C SER A 685 6.17 15.28 -44.03
N VAL A 686 6.99 14.91 -45.01
CA VAL A 686 6.99 15.52 -46.36
C VAL A 686 5.81 15.07 -47.25
N SER A 687 5.14 13.96 -46.91
CA SER A 687 3.96 13.43 -47.60
C SER A 687 2.72 13.52 -46.71
N SER A 688 2.37 12.46 -45.97
CA SER A 688 1.12 12.37 -45.21
C SER A 688 1.34 11.86 -43.79
N GLY A 689 0.52 12.33 -42.84
CA GLY A 689 0.59 11.87 -41.44
C GLY A 689 1.77 12.46 -40.68
N GLY A 690 1.65 13.72 -40.25
CA GLY A 690 2.69 14.37 -39.44
C GLY A 690 2.86 13.69 -38.08
N GLY A 691 1.76 13.54 -37.34
CA GLY A 691 1.71 12.73 -36.12
C GLY A 691 1.62 11.24 -36.43
N ILE A 692 0.57 10.79 -37.10
CA ILE A 692 0.33 9.39 -37.49
C ILE A 692 0.05 9.27 -38.98
N TYR A 693 0.68 8.30 -39.63
CA TYR A 693 0.19 7.68 -40.85
C TYR A 693 -0.26 6.24 -40.54
N HIS A 694 -1.52 5.91 -40.80
CA HIS A 694 -2.05 4.56 -40.64
C HIS A 694 -2.71 4.03 -41.92
N ARG A 695 -2.51 2.74 -42.25
CA ARG A 695 -3.17 2.11 -43.40
C ARG A 695 -3.48 0.62 -43.26
N ALA A 696 -4.67 0.22 -43.72
CA ALA A 696 -5.05 -1.18 -43.92
C ALA A 696 -5.00 -2.05 -42.64
N GLY A 697 -5.58 -1.57 -41.55
CA GLY A 697 -5.59 -2.24 -40.24
C GLY A 697 -6.61 -1.63 -39.27
N ALA A 698 -6.56 -2.05 -38.01
CA ALA A 698 -7.28 -1.41 -36.92
C ALA A 698 -6.52 -0.17 -36.41
N LEU A 699 -7.22 0.93 -36.18
CA LEU A 699 -6.70 2.17 -35.62
C LEU A 699 -7.62 2.61 -34.48
N ASP A 700 -7.13 2.47 -33.25
CA ASP A 700 -7.88 2.80 -32.03
C ASP A 700 -7.07 3.81 -31.20
N VAL A 701 -7.54 5.04 -31.10
CA VAL A 701 -6.83 6.14 -30.45
C VAL A 701 -7.71 6.75 -29.37
N SER A 702 -7.24 6.74 -28.12
CA SER A 702 -7.97 7.27 -26.98
C SER A 702 -7.14 8.15 -26.06
N ASN A 703 -7.80 9.08 -25.35
CA ASN A 703 -7.21 9.86 -24.24
C ASN A 703 -5.88 10.56 -24.57
N SER A 704 -5.63 10.88 -25.84
CA SER A 704 -4.30 11.27 -26.33
C SER A 704 -4.27 12.68 -26.90
N VAL A 705 -3.11 13.32 -26.81
CA VAL A 705 -2.88 14.72 -27.20
C VAL A 705 -2.03 14.77 -28.48
N PHE A 706 -2.61 15.28 -29.55
CA PHE A 706 -2.01 15.41 -30.88
C PHE A 706 -1.87 16.88 -31.24
N VAL A 707 -0.67 17.44 -31.14
CA VAL A 707 -0.52 18.90 -31.24
C VAL A 707 0.67 19.36 -32.06
N LEU A 708 0.49 20.44 -32.83
CA LEU A 708 1.54 21.10 -33.62
C LEU A 708 2.25 20.21 -34.66
N ASN A 709 1.77 18.99 -34.93
CA ASN A 709 2.34 18.10 -35.94
C ASN A 709 2.05 18.67 -37.34
N ARG A 710 2.94 18.44 -38.31
CA ARG A 710 2.83 19.02 -39.66
C ARG A 710 3.05 18.00 -40.76
N SER A 711 2.20 18.09 -41.78
CA SER A 711 2.27 17.29 -42.99
C SER A 711 2.30 18.20 -44.21
N SER A 712 3.25 17.97 -45.13
CA SER A 712 3.37 18.80 -46.33
C SER A 712 2.31 18.49 -47.40
N ILE A 713 1.50 17.44 -47.23
CA ILE A 713 0.33 17.16 -48.07
C ILE A 713 -0.94 17.16 -47.20
N ILE A 714 -1.21 16.06 -46.47
CA ILE A 714 -2.47 15.83 -45.74
C ILE A 714 -2.29 15.13 -44.40
N GLY A 715 -3.24 15.33 -43.48
CA GLY A 715 -3.25 14.67 -42.17
C GLY A 715 -2.10 15.15 -41.29
N GLY A 716 -2.17 16.39 -40.79
CA GLY A 716 -1.11 16.95 -39.95
C GLY A 716 -0.97 16.19 -38.63
N GLY A 717 -2.07 16.03 -37.89
CA GLY A 717 -2.14 15.15 -36.71
C GLY A 717 -2.23 13.67 -37.12
N VAL A 718 -3.29 13.29 -37.82
CA VAL A 718 -3.56 11.91 -38.25
C VAL A 718 -3.91 11.86 -39.74
N PHE A 719 -3.26 10.95 -40.46
CA PHE A 719 -3.73 10.42 -41.73
C PHE A 719 -4.09 8.95 -41.56
N ALA A 720 -5.28 8.54 -42.01
CA ALA A 720 -5.68 7.14 -42.05
C ALA A 720 -6.40 6.79 -43.37
N ASP A 721 -6.09 5.62 -43.96
CA ASP A 721 -6.74 5.10 -45.18
C ASP A 721 -6.98 3.59 -45.10
N SER A 722 -8.07 3.08 -45.68
CA SER A 722 -8.48 1.66 -45.60
C SER A 722 -8.47 1.11 -44.15
N SER A 723 -8.79 1.96 -43.18
CA SER A 723 -8.59 1.71 -41.74
C SER A 723 -9.92 1.63 -41.01
N PHE A 724 -10.00 0.83 -39.95
CA PHE A 724 -11.20 0.74 -39.11
C PHE A 724 -10.89 0.87 -37.63
N GLY A 725 -11.87 1.23 -36.80
CA GLY A 725 -11.69 1.41 -35.35
C GLY A 725 -12.35 2.68 -34.83
N GLY A 726 -11.71 3.34 -33.86
CA GLY A 726 -12.22 4.58 -33.28
C GLY A 726 -11.16 5.62 -32.89
N LEU A 727 -11.56 6.89 -32.95
CA LEU A 727 -10.89 8.03 -32.32
C LEU A 727 -11.82 8.53 -31.22
N ALA A 728 -11.52 8.23 -29.95
CA ALA A 728 -12.39 8.53 -28.82
C ALA A 728 -11.68 9.42 -27.79
N ASN A 729 -12.30 10.50 -27.29
CA ASN A 729 -11.72 11.28 -26.19
C ASN A 729 -10.27 11.74 -26.43
N ASN A 730 -9.98 12.39 -27.57
CA ASN A 730 -8.63 12.92 -27.87
C ASN A 730 -8.65 14.43 -28.07
N THR A 731 -7.50 15.07 -27.85
CA THR A 731 -7.30 16.48 -28.20
C THR A 731 -6.39 16.58 -29.42
N PHE A 732 -6.94 16.95 -30.58
CA PHE A 732 -6.18 17.30 -31.77
C PHE A 732 -6.18 18.82 -31.93
N ASP A 733 -5.07 19.50 -31.66
CA ASP A 733 -5.00 20.96 -31.71
C ASP A 733 -3.82 21.52 -32.53
N ARG A 734 -4.08 22.58 -33.32
CA ARG A 734 -3.08 23.36 -34.07
C ARG A 734 -2.14 22.53 -34.95
N ASN A 735 -2.57 21.35 -35.41
CA ASN A 735 -1.81 20.57 -36.38
C ASN A 735 -1.99 21.16 -37.80
N GLY A 736 -0.96 20.99 -38.62
CA GLY A 736 -0.85 21.65 -39.92
C GLY A 736 -0.82 20.68 -41.11
N ALA A 737 -1.60 20.98 -42.14
CA ALA A 737 -1.49 20.38 -43.47
C ALA A 737 -1.54 21.47 -44.55
N ASN A 738 -0.85 21.27 -45.68
CA ASN A 738 -0.82 22.22 -46.79
C ASN A 738 -1.99 22.08 -47.79
N TYR A 739 -2.74 20.98 -47.74
CA TYR A 739 -3.88 20.73 -48.65
C TYR A 739 -5.18 20.43 -47.90
N ALA A 740 -5.15 19.53 -46.91
CA ALA A 740 -6.36 19.02 -46.26
C ALA A 740 -6.08 18.28 -44.94
N GLY A 741 -7.03 18.31 -44.00
CA GLY A 741 -7.01 17.50 -42.78
C GLY A 741 -5.90 17.92 -41.83
N GLY A 742 -5.86 19.19 -41.42
CA GLY A 742 -4.83 19.73 -40.53
C GLY A 742 -4.66 18.90 -39.26
N ASN A 743 -5.76 18.62 -38.56
CA ASN A 743 -5.79 17.71 -37.41
C ASN A 743 -5.95 16.25 -37.86
N VAL A 744 -7.00 15.94 -38.64
CA VAL A 744 -7.32 14.57 -39.04
C VAL A 744 -7.76 14.52 -40.50
N PHE A 745 -7.18 13.59 -41.26
CA PHE A 745 -7.58 13.22 -42.62
C PHE A 745 -7.98 11.74 -42.66
N LEU A 746 -9.22 11.45 -43.07
CA LEU A 746 -9.73 10.09 -43.26
C LEU A 746 -9.96 9.80 -44.76
N GLY A 747 -9.27 8.78 -45.27
CA GLY A 747 -9.38 8.28 -46.65
C GLY A 747 -10.64 7.44 -46.88
N THR A 748 -10.48 6.26 -47.48
CA THR A 748 -11.61 5.33 -47.66
C THR A 748 -11.72 4.42 -46.43
N MET A 749 -12.84 4.44 -45.71
CA MET A 749 -13.00 3.69 -44.46
C MET A 749 -14.02 2.54 -44.54
N PRO A 750 -13.67 1.33 -44.08
CA PRO A 750 -14.65 0.26 -43.82
C PRO A 750 -15.62 0.62 -42.68
N SER A 751 -15.11 1.18 -41.57
CA SER A 751 -15.90 1.75 -40.48
C SER A 751 -15.03 2.60 -39.55
N MET A 752 -15.48 3.77 -39.11
CA MET A 752 -14.72 4.61 -38.17
C MET A 752 -15.66 5.35 -37.21
N THR A 753 -15.38 5.32 -35.91
CA THR A 753 -16.13 6.09 -34.90
C THR A 753 -15.28 7.21 -34.35
N VAL A 754 -15.72 8.45 -34.50
CA VAL A 754 -15.05 9.66 -34.01
C VAL A 754 -15.95 10.31 -32.97
N VAL A 755 -15.59 10.21 -31.69
CA VAL A 755 -16.45 10.59 -30.56
C VAL A 755 -15.67 11.27 -29.43
N ASN A 756 -16.29 12.23 -28.73
CA ASN A 756 -15.71 12.92 -27.58
C ASN A 756 -14.38 13.64 -27.84
N ASN A 757 -14.00 13.94 -29.09
CA ASN A 757 -12.72 14.59 -29.37
C ASN A 757 -12.84 16.12 -29.37
N CYS A 758 -11.82 16.79 -28.84
CA CYS A 758 -11.58 18.21 -29.10
C CYS A 758 -10.68 18.33 -30.34
N ILE A 759 -11.27 18.62 -31.49
CA ILE A 759 -10.59 18.74 -32.79
C ILE A 759 -10.54 20.22 -33.14
N THR A 760 -9.47 20.93 -32.77
CA THR A 760 -9.46 22.40 -32.70
C THR A 760 -8.33 23.06 -33.48
N ASN A 761 -8.58 24.27 -34.00
CA ASN A 761 -7.57 25.13 -34.64
C ASN A 761 -6.70 24.49 -35.76
N GLY A 762 -7.19 23.48 -36.49
CA GLY A 762 -6.41 22.78 -37.52
C GLY A 762 -6.31 23.58 -38.84
N THR A 763 -5.12 23.65 -39.44
CA THR A 763 -4.97 24.39 -40.71
C THR A 763 -5.65 23.67 -41.87
N LEU A 764 -6.14 24.44 -42.85
CA LEU A 764 -6.70 23.93 -44.12
C LEU A 764 -7.56 22.67 -43.91
N ASN A 765 -8.72 22.89 -43.30
CA ASN A 765 -9.71 21.88 -42.97
C ASN A 765 -9.22 20.97 -41.85
N GLY A 766 -9.34 21.41 -40.59
CA GLY A 766 -8.82 20.64 -39.45
C GLY A 766 -9.31 19.19 -39.40
N PHE A 767 -10.59 18.94 -39.66
CA PHE A 767 -11.11 17.61 -39.96
C PHE A 767 -11.49 17.52 -41.43
N GLN A 768 -11.13 16.42 -42.11
CA GLN A 768 -11.57 16.15 -43.48
C GLN A 768 -11.70 14.64 -43.75
N VAL A 769 -12.71 14.27 -44.54
CA VAL A 769 -12.93 12.90 -45.03
C VAL A 769 -13.02 12.87 -46.56
N ASN A 770 -12.60 11.76 -47.18
CA ASN A 770 -12.83 11.50 -48.61
C ASN A 770 -14.21 10.86 -48.89
N SER A 771 -14.78 10.17 -47.90
CA SER A 771 -16.11 9.56 -47.97
C SER A 771 -16.74 9.58 -46.58
N THR A 772 -18.02 9.91 -46.50
CA THR A 772 -18.80 9.88 -45.25
C THR A 772 -19.37 8.49 -44.95
N ALA A 773 -19.36 7.57 -45.92
CA ALA A 773 -19.89 6.23 -45.74
C ALA A 773 -19.12 5.50 -44.62
N ASN A 774 -19.87 4.92 -43.68
CA ASN A 774 -19.39 4.18 -42.52
C ASN A 774 -18.60 5.00 -41.47
N ILE A 775 -18.67 6.33 -41.50
CA ILE A 775 -18.10 7.19 -40.45
C ILE A 775 -19.22 7.65 -39.50
N ILE A 776 -19.05 7.37 -38.21
CA ILE A 776 -19.86 7.91 -37.11
C ILE A 776 -19.11 9.08 -36.50
N PHE A 777 -19.74 10.26 -36.38
CA PHE A 777 -19.11 11.48 -35.87
C PHE A 777 -20.11 12.23 -34.98
N ARG A 778 -19.92 12.14 -33.67
CA ARG A 778 -20.86 12.61 -32.65
C ARG A 778 -20.11 13.06 -31.40
N TYR A 779 -20.62 14.03 -30.66
CA TYR A 779 -19.99 14.55 -29.44
C TYR A 779 -18.54 15.04 -29.63
N ASN A 780 -18.21 15.66 -30.77
CA ASN A 780 -16.90 16.28 -30.96
C ASN A 780 -17.00 17.80 -30.91
N ASP A 781 -16.02 18.45 -30.28
CA ASP A 781 -15.82 19.88 -30.35
C ASP A 781 -14.92 20.23 -31.54
N CYS A 782 -15.37 21.16 -32.36
CA CYS A 782 -14.77 21.52 -33.64
C CYS A 782 -14.29 22.98 -33.69
N PHE A 783 -14.06 23.61 -32.53
CA PHE A 783 -13.72 25.03 -32.39
C PHE A 783 -12.48 25.48 -33.20
N GLY A 784 -12.57 26.68 -33.77
CA GLY A 784 -11.48 27.26 -34.58
C GLY A 784 -11.30 26.64 -35.97
N ASN A 785 -12.16 25.70 -36.40
CA ASN A 785 -12.13 25.14 -37.76
C ASN A 785 -13.23 25.74 -38.65
N THR A 786 -13.10 25.57 -39.97
CA THR A 786 -14.10 26.03 -40.93
C THR A 786 -15.24 25.01 -41.10
N PRO A 787 -16.52 25.46 -41.17
CA PRO A 787 -17.64 24.56 -41.40
C PRO A 787 -17.52 23.73 -42.68
N ALA A 788 -16.89 24.27 -43.74
CA ALA A 788 -16.87 23.68 -45.08
C ALA A 788 -16.34 22.22 -45.17
N ASN A 789 -15.59 21.74 -44.18
CA ASN A 789 -15.01 20.38 -44.22
C ASN A 789 -15.28 19.54 -42.97
N VAL A 790 -15.60 20.16 -41.83
CA VAL A 790 -16.31 19.47 -40.74
C VAL A 790 -17.73 19.07 -41.21
N ALA A 791 -18.39 19.92 -42.00
CA ALA A 791 -19.75 19.72 -42.51
C ALA A 791 -19.85 18.91 -43.83
N THR A 792 -18.78 18.22 -44.27
CA THR A 792 -18.91 17.21 -45.34
C THR A 792 -19.61 15.95 -44.82
N LEU A 793 -19.31 15.55 -43.58
CA LEU A 793 -20.30 14.87 -42.74
C LEU A 793 -21.37 15.88 -42.37
N VAL A 794 -22.65 15.50 -42.40
CA VAL A 794 -23.67 16.28 -41.69
C VAL A 794 -23.45 16.01 -40.19
N PRO A 795 -22.93 16.96 -39.39
CA PRO A 795 -22.75 16.73 -37.97
C PRO A 795 -24.13 16.75 -37.34
N ASP A 796 -24.48 15.74 -36.56
CA ASP A 796 -25.70 15.80 -35.77
C ASP A 796 -25.58 16.84 -34.65
N SER A 797 -26.70 17.12 -33.97
CA SER A 797 -26.78 18.10 -32.89
C SER A 797 -25.94 17.79 -31.64
N THR A 798 -25.17 16.69 -31.64
CA THR A 798 -24.27 16.33 -30.52
C THR A 798 -22.88 16.93 -30.69
N ASN A 799 -22.49 17.32 -31.92
CA ASN A 799 -21.22 17.99 -32.18
C ASN A 799 -21.34 19.50 -31.95
N ALA A 800 -20.25 20.14 -31.50
CA ALA A 800 -20.25 21.53 -31.06
C ALA A 800 -19.00 22.31 -31.53
N SER A 801 -18.90 23.57 -31.08
CA SER A 801 -17.79 24.48 -31.35
C SER A 801 -17.62 25.43 -30.15
N PHE A 802 -17.23 24.89 -29.02
CA PHE A 802 -17.00 25.61 -27.76
C PHE A 802 -15.54 26.07 -27.67
N ASP A 803 -15.25 27.23 -27.08
CA ASP A 803 -13.84 27.49 -26.72
C ASP A 803 -13.44 26.47 -25.62
N PRO A 804 -12.44 25.60 -25.85
CA PRO A 804 -12.07 24.58 -24.86
C PRO A 804 -11.42 25.17 -23.61
N LEU A 805 -10.93 26.41 -23.68
CA LEU A 805 -10.17 27.07 -22.60
C LEU A 805 -9.05 26.17 -22.04
N TYR A 806 -8.14 25.70 -22.91
CA TYR A 806 -7.00 24.90 -22.48
C TYR A 806 -6.06 25.66 -21.54
N ALA A 807 -5.55 24.99 -20.50
CA ALA A 807 -4.73 25.61 -19.45
C ALA A 807 -3.42 26.25 -19.95
N ASP A 808 -2.52 25.49 -20.61
CA ASP A 808 -1.30 26.04 -21.22
C ASP A 808 -0.87 25.24 -22.47
N THR A 809 -1.35 25.70 -23.62
CA THR A 809 -1.02 25.11 -24.93
C THR A 809 0.48 25.18 -25.29
N ALA A 810 1.26 26.07 -24.66
CA ALA A 810 2.71 26.18 -24.88
C ALA A 810 3.50 25.17 -24.04
N ALA A 811 3.07 24.90 -22.80
CA ALA A 811 3.56 23.78 -21.99
C ALA A 811 3.11 22.41 -22.55
N VAL A 812 2.06 22.40 -23.37
CA VAL A 812 1.30 21.21 -23.82
C VAL A 812 0.41 20.64 -22.72
N ASP A 813 -0.10 21.51 -21.86
CA ASP A 813 -1.21 21.21 -20.97
C ASP A 813 -2.55 21.55 -21.65
N TYR A 814 -3.28 20.50 -22.00
CA TYR A 814 -4.57 20.58 -22.71
C TYR A 814 -5.75 20.19 -21.81
N ARG A 815 -5.57 20.24 -20.49
CA ARG A 815 -6.71 20.17 -19.55
C ARG A 815 -7.61 21.39 -19.71
N LEU A 816 -8.90 21.17 -19.49
CA LEU A 816 -9.93 22.20 -19.60
C LEU A 816 -9.91 23.08 -18.35
N LEU A 817 -9.83 24.40 -18.52
CA LEU A 817 -10.09 25.33 -17.44
C LEU A 817 -11.59 25.41 -17.14
N VAL A 818 -11.90 25.82 -15.93
CA VAL A 818 -13.25 26.22 -15.55
C VAL A 818 -13.86 27.23 -16.55
N HIS A 819 -15.18 27.19 -16.71
CA HIS A 819 -15.97 27.88 -17.74
C HIS A 819 -15.86 27.30 -19.15
N SER A 820 -15.09 26.24 -19.38
CA SER A 820 -15.02 25.57 -20.68
C SER A 820 -16.37 24.95 -21.05
N GLY A 821 -16.80 25.17 -22.29
CA GLY A 821 -18.01 24.53 -22.84
C GLY A 821 -17.81 23.07 -23.23
N ALA A 822 -16.56 22.57 -23.22
CA ALA A 822 -16.24 21.16 -23.47
C ALA A 822 -16.45 20.26 -22.24
N ILE A 823 -16.61 20.86 -21.05
CA ILE A 823 -16.90 20.14 -19.79
C ILE A 823 -18.36 19.61 -19.81
N ASP A 824 -18.57 18.37 -19.37
CA ASP A 824 -19.85 17.62 -19.45
C ASP A 824 -20.47 17.53 -20.86
N ALA A 825 -19.70 17.77 -21.92
CA ALA A 825 -20.25 17.94 -23.28
C ALA A 825 -20.27 16.64 -24.13
N GLY A 826 -19.48 15.63 -23.77
CA GLY A 826 -19.29 14.35 -24.47
C GLY A 826 -20.50 13.41 -24.45
N ASP A 827 -20.35 12.17 -24.91
CA ASP A 827 -21.42 11.18 -24.96
C ASP A 827 -22.00 10.94 -23.55
N PRO A 828 -23.31 11.19 -23.31
CA PRO A 828 -23.93 11.00 -21.99
C PRO A 828 -24.00 9.54 -21.53
N ALA A 829 -23.66 8.57 -22.40
CA ALA A 829 -23.46 7.18 -22.00
C ALA A 829 -22.05 6.91 -21.41
N VAL A 830 -21.15 7.89 -21.44
CA VAL A 830 -19.80 7.81 -20.87
C VAL A 830 -19.67 8.80 -19.71
N VAL A 831 -19.04 8.37 -18.64
CA VAL A 831 -18.78 9.16 -17.44
C VAL A 831 -17.28 9.37 -17.25
N ASP A 832 -16.93 10.46 -16.59
CA ASP A 832 -15.55 10.77 -16.21
C ASP A 832 -15.17 10.11 -14.87
N PRO A 833 -13.86 10.05 -14.55
CA PRO A 833 -13.40 9.49 -13.28
C PRO A 833 -13.94 10.19 -12.02
N ASP A 834 -14.35 11.47 -12.13
CA ASP A 834 -15.03 12.22 -11.06
C ASP A 834 -16.53 11.84 -10.90
N GLY A 835 -17.07 11.11 -11.88
CA GLY A 835 -18.46 10.67 -11.95
C GLY A 835 -19.43 11.68 -12.59
N SER A 836 -18.93 12.71 -13.28
CA SER A 836 -19.71 13.60 -14.14
C SER A 836 -20.03 12.95 -15.51
N ARG A 837 -20.67 13.68 -16.44
CA ARG A 837 -20.81 13.24 -17.84
C ARG A 837 -19.49 13.51 -18.55
N SER A 838 -19.10 12.64 -19.49
CA SER A 838 -17.76 12.76 -20.06
C SER A 838 -17.45 14.11 -20.71
N ASP A 839 -16.29 14.66 -20.37
CA ASP A 839 -15.70 15.81 -21.05
C ASP A 839 -15.29 15.45 -22.49
N MET A 840 -15.28 16.46 -23.37
CA MET A 840 -14.64 16.33 -24.69
C MET A 840 -13.13 16.58 -24.58
N GLY A 841 -12.31 15.76 -25.24
CA GLY A 841 -10.86 15.89 -25.30
C GLY A 841 -10.09 14.77 -24.61
N ALA A 842 -8.75 14.88 -24.64
CA ALA A 842 -7.80 13.88 -24.12
C ALA A 842 -8.02 13.50 -22.66
N TYR A 843 -8.46 14.46 -21.85
CA TYR A 843 -8.64 14.32 -20.41
C TYR A 843 -10.08 14.00 -20.01
N GLY A 844 -10.98 13.69 -20.95
CA GLY A 844 -12.32 13.18 -20.65
C GLY A 844 -12.48 11.69 -20.98
N GLY A 845 -13.58 11.09 -20.55
CA GLY A 845 -13.93 9.69 -20.67
C GLY A 845 -13.37 8.81 -19.54
N ALA A 846 -13.98 7.63 -19.37
CA ALA A 846 -13.73 6.68 -18.27
C ALA A 846 -12.28 6.15 -18.15
N GLY A 847 -11.38 6.44 -19.09
CA GLY A 847 -9.97 6.08 -19.08
C GLY A 847 -9.00 7.26 -18.89
N ALA A 848 -9.50 8.47 -18.66
CA ALA A 848 -8.71 9.68 -18.57
C ALA A 848 -7.89 9.80 -17.28
N VAL A 849 -6.70 10.39 -17.40
CA VAL A 849 -5.90 10.84 -16.26
C VAL A 849 -6.29 12.28 -15.90
N MET A 850 -7.46 12.44 -15.27
CA MET A 850 -7.96 13.75 -14.84
C MET A 850 -7.17 14.32 -13.66
N ALA A 851 -7.02 15.64 -13.67
CA ALA A 851 -6.56 16.43 -12.52
C ALA A 851 -7.65 17.43 -12.05
N ALA A 852 -8.88 17.27 -12.54
CA ALA A 852 -10.02 18.07 -12.13
C ALA A 852 -10.56 17.59 -10.76
N PRO A 853 -11.17 18.48 -9.96
CA PRO A 853 -11.86 18.13 -8.72
C PRO A 853 -13.02 17.15 -8.89
N VAL A 854 -13.47 16.57 -7.77
CA VAL A 854 -14.65 15.70 -7.72
C VAL A 854 -15.91 16.45 -8.15
N TYR A 855 -16.73 15.77 -8.96
CA TYR A 855 -18.04 16.22 -9.45
C TYR A 855 -18.95 16.70 -8.30
N VAL A 856 -19.40 17.96 -8.38
CA VAL A 856 -20.25 18.59 -7.35
C VAL A 856 -21.67 18.00 -7.39
N ARG A 857 -22.16 17.58 -6.22
CA ARG A 857 -23.48 16.97 -6.03
C ARG A 857 -24.28 17.72 -4.96
N GLY A 858 -25.56 17.36 -4.83
CA GLY A 858 -26.42 17.90 -3.77
C GLY A 858 -26.80 19.38 -3.93
N LEU A 859 -26.60 20.00 -5.11
CA LEU A 859 -26.93 21.41 -5.32
C LEU A 859 -28.44 21.66 -5.12
N VAL A 860 -28.77 22.49 -4.14
CA VAL A 860 -30.11 22.96 -3.81
C VAL A 860 -30.12 24.48 -3.84
N ALA A 861 -31.12 25.06 -4.52
CA ALA A 861 -31.43 26.48 -4.48
C ALA A 861 -32.68 26.72 -3.64
N SER A 862 -32.68 27.76 -2.80
CA SER A 862 -33.80 28.10 -1.92
C SER A 862 -33.91 29.61 -1.69
N PRO A 863 -35.11 30.21 -1.68
CA PRO A 863 -35.26 31.63 -1.41
C PRO A 863 -34.91 31.96 0.05
N LEU A 864 -34.09 32.99 0.25
CA LEU A 864 -33.94 33.71 1.51
C LEU A 864 -34.92 34.88 1.48
N GLY A 865 -35.75 35.02 2.53
CA GLY A 865 -36.82 36.04 2.55
C GLY A 865 -36.32 37.45 2.22
N GLY A 866 -37.00 38.12 1.29
CA GLY A 866 -36.48 39.27 0.55
C GLY A 866 -36.18 38.87 -0.89
N ASP A 867 -35.18 39.51 -1.51
CA ASP A 867 -34.79 39.36 -2.91
C ASP A 867 -33.55 38.46 -3.11
N ALA A 868 -33.34 37.45 -2.28
CA ALA A 868 -32.14 36.61 -2.33
C ALA A 868 -32.42 35.10 -2.46
N ILE A 869 -31.50 34.37 -3.05
CA ILE A 869 -31.52 32.90 -3.18
C ILE A 869 -30.23 32.33 -2.60
N ARG A 870 -30.35 31.41 -1.64
CA ARG A 870 -29.25 30.60 -1.12
C ARG A 870 -29.08 29.34 -1.93
N LEU A 871 -27.85 29.08 -2.34
CA LEU A 871 -27.36 27.83 -2.90
C LEU A 871 -26.57 27.07 -1.83
N VAL A 872 -26.78 25.76 -1.74
CA VAL A 872 -26.02 24.83 -0.89
C VAL A 872 -25.71 23.59 -1.72
N TRP A 873 -24.52 23.01 -1.57
CA TRP A 873 -24.14 21.73 -2.19
C TRP A 873 -23.39 20.83 -1.21
N ASP A 874 -23.05 19.61 -1.63
CA ASP A 874 -22.28 18.68 -0.80
C ASP A 874 -20.84 19.20 -0.60
N ASP A 875 -20.35 19.22 0.65
CA ASP A 875 -18.96 19.55 0.98
C ASP A 875 -18.04 18.35 0.70
N PHE A 876 -16.98 18.58 -0.09
CA PHE A 876 -15.97 17.59 -0.47
C PHE A 876 -14.58 17.88 0.17
N GLY A 877 -14.51 18.76 1.16
CA GLY A 877 -13.30 19.14 1.86
C GLY A 877 -12.24 19.69 0.90
N SER A 878 -11.02 19.17 0.98
CA SER A 878 -9.88 19.61 0.17
C SER A 878 -9.85 19.04 -1.27
N SER A 879 -10.99 18.57 -1.80
CA SER A 879 -11.03 18.04 -3.18
C SER A 879 -11.09 19.14 -4.24
N ALA A 880 -11.55 20.34 -3.89
CA ALA A 880 -11.57 21.52 -4.74
C ALA A 880 -10.96 22.69 -3.95
N ASP A 881 -10.15 23.51 -4.59
CA ASP A 881 -9.59 24.72 -3.96
C ASP A 881 -10.63 25.84 -3.93
N TRP A 882 -11.55 25.86 -4.89
CA TRP A 882 -12.71 26.75 -4.93
C TRP A 882 -13.83 26.19 -5.82
N TYR A 883 -15.03 26.77 -5.70
CA TYR A 883 -16.20 26.45 -6.50
C TYR A 883 -16.58 27.63 -7.39
N ALA A 884 -16.87 27.37 -8.66
CA ALA A 884 -17.43 28.33 -9.59
C ALA A 884 -18.96 28.21 -9.63
N VAL A 885 -19.66 29.30 -9.33
CA VAL A 885 -21.11 29.37 -9.30
C VAL A 885 -21.63 30.08 -10.54
N TYR A 886 -22.64 29.49 -11.18
CA TYR A 886 -23.27 30.02 -12.39
C TYR A 886 -24.77 30.21 -12.21
N GLY A 887 -25.33 31.26 -12.83
CA GLY A 887 -26.75 31.59 -12.78
C GLY A 887 -27.31 32.04 -14.14
N SER A 888 -28.58 31.74 -14.39
CA SER A 888 -29.30 32.12 -15.62
C SER A 888 -30.80 32.34 -15.37
N GLU A 889 -31.43 33.16 -16.21
CA GLU A 889 -32.90 33.25 -16.36
C GLU A 889 -33.47 32.08 -17.18
N THR A 890 -32.63 31.38 -17.95
CA THR A 890 -33.04 30.32 -18.88
C THR A 890 -32.64 28.94 -18.35
N ALA A 891 -33.60 28.02 -18.30
CA ALA A 891 -33.37 26.61 -17.96
C ALA A 891 -32.46 25.91 -18.98
N GLY A 892 -31.68 24.93 -18.54
CA GLY A 892 -30.78 24.15 -19.40
C GLY A 892 -29.62 24.94 -19.98
N PHE A 893 -29.23 26.04 -19.35
CA PHE A 893 -28.13 26.89 -19.82
C PHE A 893 -26.77 26.17 -19.74
N ALA A 894 -25.87 26.49 -20.66
CA ALA A 894 -24.49 26.07 -20.59
C ALA A 894 -23.69 27.01 -19.66
N PRO A 895 -22.98 26.50 -18.64
CA PRO A 895 -22.03 27.28 -17.88
C PRO A 895 -20.96 27.89 -18.78
N SER A 896 -20.62 29.15 -18.51
CA SER A 896 -19.62 29.92 -19.25
C SER A 896 -19.22 31.14 -18.43
N LEU A 897 -18.20 31.88 -18.87
CA LEU A 897 -17.82 33.15 -18.24
C LEU A 897 -18.96 34.19 -18.25
N ALA A 898 -19.91 34.10 -19.19
CA ALA A 898 -21.06 35.00 -19.28
C ALA A 898 -22.20 34.65 -18.28
N THR A 899 -22.22 33.43 -17.75
CA THR A 899 -23.20 32.97 -16.75
C THR A 899 -22.58 32.79 -15.37
N PHE A 900 -21.29 33.08 -15.21
CA PHE A 900 -20.58 33.05 -13.93
C PHE A 900 -21.03 34.22 -13.03
N ILE A 901 -21.40 33.92 -11.78
CA ILE A 901 -21.95 34.90 -10.82
C ILE A 901 -21.12 35.03 -9.53
N GLY A 902 -20.19 34.10 -9.26
CA GLY A 902 -19.31 34.19 -8.10
C GLY A 902 -18.45 32.95 -7.86
N SER A 903 -17.42 33.11 -7.05
CA SER A 903 -16.57 32.02 -6.56
C SER A 903 -16.71 31.85 -5.05
N VAL A 904 -16.51 30.63 -4.56
CA VAL A 904 -16.53 30.26 -3.14
C VAL A 904 -15.30 29.42 -2.81
N PRO A 905 -14.50 29.72 -1.76
CA PRO A 905 -13.34 28.90 -1.41
C PRO A 905 -13.71 27.48 -0.98
N GLY A 906 -12.90 26.46 -1.29
CA GLY A 906 -13.01 25.15 -0.64
C GLY A 906 -12.42 25.23 0.77
N PRO A 907 -13.26 25.38 1.81
CA PRO A 907 -14.23 24.35 2.20
C PRO A 907 -15.69 24.84 2.32
N ASP A 908 -16.01 26.04 1.86
CA ASP A 908 -17.34 26.61 1.96
C ASP A 908 -18.24 26.06 0.84
N ALA A 909 -19.36 25.44 1.20
CA ALA A 909 -20.32 24.82 0.26
C ALA A 909 -21.65 25.60 0.15
N VAL A 910 -21.60 26.93 0.31
CA VAL A 910 -22.77 27.82 0.36
C VAL A 910 -22.51 29.11 -0.41
N PHE A 911 -23.49 29.58 -1.19
CA PHE A 911 -23.45 30.87 -1.89
C PHE A 911 -24.81 31.58 -1.83
N ASP A 912 -24.83 32.85 -1.44
CA ASP A 912 -26.04 33.68 -1.44
C ASP A 912 -26.04 34.64 -2.62
N HIS A 913 -26.99 34.45 -3.55
CA HIS A 913 -27.18 35.28 -4.73
C HIS A 913 -28.34 36.27 -4.51
N GLY A 914 -28.04 37.57 -4.48
CA GLY A 914 -29.01 38.65 -4.34
C GLY A 914 -28.44 40.00 -4.80
N PRO A 915 -29.27 40.95 -5.27
CA PRO A 915 -30.72 40.86 -5.42
C PRO A 915 -31.17 40.07 -6.67
N VAL A 916 -32.31 39.40 -6.59
CA VAL A 916 -32.91 38.56 -7.64
C VAL A 916 -34.41 38.83 -7.76
N SER A 917 -34.87 39.06 -8.99
CA SER A 917 -36.30 39.07 -9.36
C SER A 917 -36.64 37.79 -10.12
N GLY A 918 -37.83 37.22 -9.85
CA GLY A 918 -38.35 36.05 -10.55
C GLY A 918 -37.55 34.77 -10.29
N CYS A 919 -37.56 33.85 -11.27
CA CYS A 919 -36.90 32.55 -11.18
C CYS A 919 -35.47 32.57 -11.75
N ARG A 920 -34.57 31.83 -11.12
CA ARG A 920 -33.19 31.60 -11.58
C ARG A 920 -32.85 30.11 -11.59
N TYR A 921 -32.01 29.72 -12.54
CA TYR A 921 -31.42 28.40 -12.69
C TYR A 921 -29.92 28.48 -12.39
N TYR A 922 -29.38 27.48 -11.69
CA TYR A 922 -28.03 27.49 -11.15
C TYR A 922 -27.28 26.18 -11.40
N ARG A 923 -25.97 26.30 -11.56
CA ARG A 923 -25.01 25.19 -11.62
C ARG A 923 -23.75 25.58 -10.85
N VAL A 924 -23.03 24.58 -10.34
CA VAL A 924 -21.77 24.76 -9.61
C VAL A 924 -20.75 23.74 -10.12
N SER A 925 -19.49 24.12 -10.25
CA SER A 925 -18.37 23.22 -10.59
C SER A 925 -17.23 23.44 -9.61
N GLY A 926 -16.56 22.36 -9.20
CA GLY A 926 -15.35 22.42 -8.39
C GLY A 926 -14.13 22.74 -9.25
N VAL A 927 -13.21 23.54 -8.73
CA VAL A 927 -12.03 24.02 -9.46
C VAL A 927 -10.74 23.80 -8.65
N SER A 928 -9.69 23.35 -9.31
CA SER A 928 -8.36 23.18 -8.68
C SER A 928 -7.60 24.50 -8.56
N ALA A 929 -6.50 24.50 -7.80
CA ALA A 929 -5.57 25.62 -7.68
C ALA A 929 -5.01 26.10 -9.03
N GLU A 930 -4.83 25.19 -10.00
CA GLU A 930 -4.39 25.48 -11.37
C GLU A 930 -5.54 26.01 -12.27
N GLY A 931 -6.78 26.00 -11.79
CA GLY A 931 -7.95 26.44 -12.54
C GLY A 931 -8.66 25.35 -13.37
N TYR A 932 -8.28 24.08 -13.23
CA TYR A 932 -8.97 22.97 -13.92
C TYR A 932 -10.38 22.82 -13.37
N GLY A 933 -11.39 22.85 -14.24
CA GLY A 933 -12.79 22.65 -13.86
C GLY A 933 -13.17 21.16 -13.84
N GLY A 934 -13.86 20.71 -12.80
CA GLY A 934 -14.60 19.44 -12.79
C GLY A 934 -16.03 19.62 -13.30
N GLY A 935 -16.81 18.53 -13.33
CA GLY A 935 -18.17 18.56 -13.85
C GLY A 935 -19.12 19.55 -13.15
N TYR A 936 -20.11 20.03 -13.90
CA TYR A 936 -21.16 20.95 -13.50
C TYR A 936 -22.33 20.22 -12.83
N ALA A 937 -22.56 20.52 -11.56
CA ALA A 937 -23.67 19.99 -10.77
C ALA A 937 -25.01 20.06 -11.51
N ALA A 938 -25.87 19.06 -11.23
CA ALA A 938 -27.24 19.04 -11.73
C ALA A 938 -27.96 20.37 -11.45
N GLU A 939 -28.72 20.85 -12.44
CA GLU A 939 -29.30 22.18 -12.41
C GLU A 939 -30.36 22.33 -11.31
N ALA A 940 -30.16 23.32 -10.44
CA ALA A 940 -31.09 23.69 -9.38
C ALA A 940 -31.79 25.01 -9.73
N SER A 941 -33.00 25.24 -9.21
CA SER A 941 -33.71 26.51 -9.42
C SER A 941 -34.53 26.94 -8.21
N ALA A 942 -34.72 28.25 -8.09
CA ALA A 942 -35.56 28.88 -7.08
C ALA A 942 -36.11 30.20 -7.64
N CYS A 943 -37.19 30.71 -7.03
CA CYS A 943 -37.86 31.94 -7.43
C CYS A 943 -38.13 32.83 -6.21
N VAL A 944 -38.19 34.13 -6.43
CA VAL A 944 -38.67 35.15 -5.47
C VAL A 944 -40.02 35.70 -5.96
N GLU A 945 -40.98 35.92 -5.05
CA GLU A 945 -42.30 36.50 -5.36
C GLU A 945 -42.29 38.04 -5.38
N GLU A 946 -43.18 38.65 -6.17
CA GLU A 946 -43.36 40.11 -6.24
C GLU A 946 -44.35 40.62 -5.17
N GLU A 947 -44.10 41.81 -4.61
CA GLU A 947 -44.98 42.47 -3.62
C GLU A 947 -46.38 42.79 -4.18
N ASP A 948 -47.40 42.81 -3.32
CA ASP A 948 -48.75 43.27 -3.70
C ASP A 948 -48.96 44.75 -3.36
N LEU A 949 -49.64 45.47 -4.24
CA LEU A 949 -49.82 46.92 -4.16
C LEU A 949 -51.26 47.37 -4.48
N LEU A 950 -52.19 46.44 -4.72
CA LEU A 950 -53.58 46.74 -5.04
C LEU A 950 -54.48 46.43 -3.84
N ALA A 951 -55.34 47.39 -3.48
CA ALA A 951 -56.28 47.21 -2.37
C ALA A 951 -57.56 46.48 -2.81
N PRO A 952 -58.21 45.72 -1.90
CA PRO A 952 -59.44 45.00 -2.22
C PRO A 952 -60.60 45.96 -2.50
N THR A 953 -61.58 45.49 -3.27
CA THR A 953 -62.84 46.19 -3.56
C THR A 953 -64.00 45.53 -2.82
N VAL A 954 -65.03 46.33 -2.48
CA VAL A 954 -66.27 45.86 -1.83
C VAL A 954 -67.44 46.75 -2.26
N THR A 955 -68.65 46.18 -2.28
CA THR A 955 -69.91 46.85 -2.63
C THR A 955 -71.01 46.42 -1.66
N VAL A 956 -71.75 47.35 -1.07
CA VAL A 956 -72.93 47.09 -0.22
C VAL A 956 -74.14 46.79 -1.11
N LEU A 957 -74.87 45.70 -0.82
CA LEU A 957 -76.04 45.30 -1.60
C LEU A 957 -77.36 45.51 -0.87
N TYR A 958 -77.37 45.38 0.46
CA TYR A 958 -78.56 45.61 1.29
C TYR A 958 -78.20 45.79 2.79
N PRO A 959 -78.87 46.66 3.56
CA PRO A 959 -79.73 47.74 3.07
C PRO A 959 -78.89 48.76 2.30
N ASN A 960 -79.39 49.22 1.16
CA ASN A 960 -78.65 50.09 0.25
C ASN A 960 -79.34 51.46 0.02
N GLY A 961 -80.46 51.72 0.69
CA GLY A 961 -81.03 53.04 0.84
C GLY A 961 -82.51 53.14 0.43
N GLY A 962 -83.22 54.03 1.12
CA GLY A 962 -84.66 54.23 0.94
C GLY A 962 -85.54 53.15 1.57
N GLU A 963 -84.97 52.10 2.18
CA GLU A 963 -85.76 51.13 2.95
C GLU A 963 -86.35 51.78 4.21
N VAL A 964 -87.47 51.23 4.70
CA VAL A 964 -88.01 51.52 6.02
C VAL A 964 -88.05 50.21 6.78
N LEU A 965 -87.13 50.06 7.73
CA LEU A 965 -86.98 48.88 8.58
C LEU A 965 -87.80 49.07 9.88
N GLU A 966 -88.31 47.98 10.45
CA GLU A 966 -89.05 48.04 11.72
C GLU A 966 -88.10 47.83 12.91
N ALA A 967 -88.26 48.61 13.98
CA ALA A 967 -87.44 48.50 15.18
C ALA A 967 -87.59 47.10 15.82
N GLY A 968 -86.49 46.35 15.91
CA GLY A 968 -86.48 44.98 16.43
C GLY A 968 -86.69 43.87 15.39
N ASP A 969 -86.91 44.20 14.11
CA ASP A 969 -86.89 43.20 13.04
C ASP A 969 -85.51 42.56 12.88
N THR A 970 -85.46 41.36 12.31
CA THR A 970 -84.20 40.68 11.96
C THR A 970 -84.04 40.65 10.46
N ILE A 971 -83.10 41.43 9.93
CA ILE A 971 -82.76 41.46 8.51
C ILE A 971 -81.38 40.81 8.28
N ARG A 972 -80.95 40.76 7.02
CA ARG A 972 -79.62 40.32 6.63
C ARG A 972 -78.97 41.43 5.82
N VAL A 973 -77.81 41.91 6.26
CA VAL A 973 -76.94 42.79 5.49
C VAL A 973 -76.15 41.94 4.51
N ASP A 974 -76.10 42.34 3.24
CA ASP A 974 -75.41 41.64 2.16
C ASP A 974 -74.46 42.60 1.41
N TRP A 975 -73.35 42.06 0.92
CA TRP A 975 -72.29 42.76 0.20
C TRP A 975 -71.56 41.79 -0.74
N GLU A 976 -70.80 42.33 -1.70
CA GLU A 976 -69.85 41.59 -2.55
C GLU A 976 -68.44 42.18 -2.35
N ALA A 977 -67.40 41.34 -2.25
CA ALA A 977 -66.02 41.79 -2.08
C ALA A 977 -65.06 40.98 -2.96
N ALA A 978 -64.09 41.63 -3.59
CA ALA A 978 -63.18 41.04 -4.57
C ALA A 978 -61.80 41.70 -4.55
N ASP A 979 -60.78 40.94 -4.92
CA ASP A 979 -59.37 41.36 -4.87
C ASP A 979 -58.53 40.69 -5.96
N ASN A 980 -57.34 41.21 -6.29
CA ASN A 980 -56.42 40.59 -7.26
C ASN A 980 -55.78 39.29 -6.72
N ARG A 981 -55.61 39.14 -5.40
CA ARG A 981 -55.14 37.89 -4.75
C ARG A 981 -56.25 37.22 -3.95
N ARG A 982 -56.73 37.86 -2.87
CA ARG A 982 -57.92 37.45 -2.09
C ARG A 982 -58.28 38.50 -1.03
N VAL A 983 -59.58 38.61 -0.73
CA VAL A 983 -60.04 39.28 0.49
C VAL A 983 -59.84 38.33 1.68
N ASP A 984 -59.15 38.79 2.72
CA ASP A 984 -58.88 38.05 3.96
C ASP A 984 -60.06 38.14 4.94
N SER A 985 -60.60 39.34 5.15
CA SER A 985 -61.77 39.55 6.02
C SER A 985 -62.57 40.80 5.71
N VAL A 986 -63.78 40.88 6.27
CA VAL A 986 -64.72 42.00 6.11
C VAL A 986 -65.27 42.47 7.47
N SER A 987 -65.48 43.77 7.64
CA SER A 987 -66.10 44.37 8.83
C SER A 987 -67.28 45.27 8.45
N VAL A 988 -68.36 45.24 9.24
CA VAL A 988 -69.64 45.92 8.99
C VAL A 988 -69.93 46.91 10.11
N TYR A 989 -70.34 48.12 9.76
CA TYR A 989 -70.65 49.22 10.67
C TYR A 989 -72.03 49.83 10.35
N PHE A 990 -72.65 50.46 11.34
CA PHE A 990 -73.96 51.10 11.25
C PHE A 990 -73.90 52.54 11.76
N SER A 991 -74.56 53.46 11.06
CA SER A 991 -74.82 54.83 11.49
C SER A 991 -76.33 55.07 11.58
N SER A 992 -76.75 55.91 12.53
CA SER A 992 -78.13 56.41 12.65
C SER A 992 -78.23 57.94 12.49
N ASP A 993 -77.12 58.59 12.12
CA ASP A 993 -76.91 60.04 12.10
C ASP A 993 -76.35 60.54 10.75
N ALA A 994 -76.73 59.87 9.65
CA ALA A 994 -76.30 60.13 8.27
C ALA A 994 -74.77 60.07 8.06
N GLY A 995 -74.10 59.14 8.73
CA GLY A 995 -72.67 58.86 8.57
C GLY A 995 -71.75 59.77 9.39
N VAL A 996 -72.28 60.57 10.32
CA VAL A 996 -71.47 61.40 11.23
C VAL A 996 -70.72 60.52 12.24
N SER A 997 -71.34 59.42 12.69
CA SER A 997 -70.70 58.40 13.50
C SER A 997 -71.12 56.99 13.08
N TYR A 998 -70.19 56.04 13.20
CA TYR A 998 -70.37 54.63 12.83
C TYR A 998 -70.01 53.73 14.02
N GLU A 999 -70.92 52.85 14.41
CA GLU A 999 -70.70 51.80 15.39
C GLU A 999 -70.44 50.46 14.70
N ALA A 1000 -69.50 49.66 15.21
CA ALA A 1000 -69.17 48.36 14.63
C ALA A 1000 -70.26 47.32 14.95
N VAL A 1001 -70.90 46.78 13.92
CA VAL A 1001 -71.91 45.72 14.03
C VAL A 1001 -71.24 44.34 14.00
N ALA A 1002 -70.18 44.18 13.21
CA ALA A 1002 -69.36 42.98 13.16
C ALA A 1002 -67.95 43.30 12.62
N SER A 1003 -66.94 42.58 13.10
CA SER A 1003 -65.56 42.68 12.62
C SER A 1003 -64.98 41.30 12.24
N GLY A 1004 -64.09 41.25 11.25
CA GLY A 1004 -63.34 40.03 10.92
C GLY A 1004 -64.20 38.88 10.38
N ARG A 1005 -65.23 39.18 9.59
CA ARG A 1005 -66.12 38.21 8.94
C ARG A 1005 -65.48 37.62 7.68
N HIS A 1006 -65.87 36.40 7.34
CA HIS A 1006 -65.52 35.80 6.04
C HIS A 1006 -66.22 36.58 4.90
N PRO A 1007 -65.54 36.85 3.76
CA PRO A 1007 -66.09 37.68 2.69
C PRO A 1007 -67.50 37.31 2.23
N ASP A 1008 -67.77 36.05 1.92
CA ASP A 1008 -69.07 35.63 1.35
C ASP A 1008 -70.22 35.44 2.37
N SER A 1009 -70.01 35.75 3.65
CA SER A 1009 -70.92 35.26 4.71
C SER A 1009 -72.25 36.02 4.83
N GLY A 1010 -72.26 37.32 4.51
CA GLY A 1010 -73.32 38.26 4.90
C GLY A 1010 -73.55 38.32 6.42
N LEU A 1011 -74.39 39.23 6.88
CA LEU A 1011 -74.61 39.47 8.31
C LEU A 1011 -76.08 39.54 8.67
N VAL A 1012 -76.59 38.52 9.35
CA VAL A 1012 -77.89 38.61 10.04
C VAL A 1012 -77.77 39.66 11.15
N TRP A 1013 -78.59 40.70 11.06
CA TRP A 1013 -78.56 41.88 11.92
C TRP A 1013 -79.96 42.12 12.50
N VAL A 1014 -80.03 42.35 13.80
CA VAL A 1014 -81.27 42.79 14.47
C VAL A 1014 -81.29 44.31 14.41
N VAL A 1015 -82.31 44.86 13.75
CA VAL A 1015 -82.50 46.29 13.57
C VAL A 1015 -82.65 46.93 14.96
N PRO A 1016 -81.78 47.88 15.35
CA PRO A 1016 -81.79 48.44 16.70
C PRO A 1016 -83.07 49.23 16.96
N ALA A 1017 -83.47 49.34 18.22
CA ALA A 1017 -84.61 50.14 18.65
C ALA A 1017 -84.30 51.65 18.66
N ILE A 1018 -83.63 52.15 17.62
CA ILE A 1018 -83.24 53.54 17.41
C ILE A 1018 -84.05 54.05 16.22
N LEU A 1019 -85.04 54.89 16.49
CA LEU A 1019 -85.89 55.45 15.44
C LEU A 1019 -85.16 56.63 14.77
N SER A 1020 -84.83 56.49 13.48
CA SER A 1020 -84.14 57.51 12.69
C SER A 1020 -84.49 57.34 11.22
N ASP A 1021 -84.70 58.44 10.51
CA ASP A 1021 -84.84 58.48 9.04
C ASP A 1021 -83.49 58.78 8.35
N SER A 1022 -82.37 58.47 9.01
CA SER A 1022 -81.02 58.88 8.60
C SER A 1022 -79.97 57.79 8.87
N CYS A 1023 -80.29 56.55 8.53
CA CYS A 1023 -79.41 55.40 8.77
C CYS A 1023 -78.56 55.04 7.55
N LEU A 1024 -77.35 54.53 7.79
CA LEU A 1024 -76.42 53.97 6.79
C LEU A 1024 -75.77 52.68 7.30
N VAL A 1025 -75.35 51.80 6.39
CA VAL A 1025 -74.44 50.69 6.66
C VAL A 1025 -73.14 50.92 5.88
N LYS A 1026 -72.00 50.61 6.50
CA LYS A 1026 -70.67 50.64 5.88
C LYS A 1026 -70.04 49.26 5.95
N VAL A 1027 -69.37 48.83 4.88
CA VAL A 1027 -68.64 47.57 4.82
C VAL A 1027 -67.19 47.83 4.41
N VAL A 1028 -66.23 47.23 5.12
CA VAL A 1028 -64.78 47.40 4.89
C VAL A 1028 -64.15 46.04 4.66
N ALA A 1029 -63.46 45.86 3.54
CA ALA A 1029 -62.71 44.66 3.17
C ALA A 1029 -61.20 44.85 3.42
N TYR A 1030 -60.52 43.77 3.82
CA TYR A 1030 -59.10 43.70 4.15
C TYR A 1030 -58.46 42.57 3.35
N ASP A 1031 -57.24 42.77 2.83
CA ASP A 1031 -56.43 41.73 2.20
C ASP A 1031 -55.33 41.19 3.16
N PRO A 1032 -54.53 40.17 2.76
CA PRO A 1032 -53.40 39.69 3.55
C PRO A 1032 -52.22 40.69 3.68
N GLY A 1033 -52.17 41.72 2.84
CA GLY A 1033 -51.18 42.81 2.88
C GLY A 1033 -51.56 43.96 3.83
N LEU A 1034 -52.74 43.88 4.46
CA LEU A 1034 -53.37 44.93 5.26
C LEU A 1034 -53.80 46.18 4.46
N LEU A 1035 -53.90 46.08 3.14
CA LEU A 1035 -54.60 47.08 2.33
C LEU A 1035 -56.11 46.93 2.51
N THR A 1036 -56.84 48.04 2.34
CA THR A 1036 -58.28 48.09 2.64
C THR A 1036 -59.07 48.87 1.61
N GLY A 1037 -60.25 48.36 1.26
CA GLY A 1037 -61.29 49.09 0.54
C GLY A 1037 -62.59 49.10 1.35
N PHE A 1038 -63.47 50.06 1.09
CA PHE A 1038 -64.76 50.15 1.76
C PHE A 1038 -65.85 50.67 0.83
N ASP A 1039 -67.10 50.41 1.23
CA ASP A 1039 -68.29 50.97 0.61
C ASP A 1039 -69.37 51.27 1.65
N GLU A 1040 -70.34 52.12 1.30
CA GLU A 1040 -71.44 52.59 2.15
C GLU A 1040 -72.76 52.50 1.39
N SER A 1041 -73.89 52.29 2.09
CA SER A 1041 -75.22 52.28 1.47
C SER A 1041 -75.44 53.50 0.56
N ASP A 1042 -75.87 53.28 -0.69
CA ASP A 1042 -76.08 54.32 -1.73
C ASP A 1042 -77.02 55.47 -1.31
N SER A 1043 -77.88 55.26 -0.31
CA SER A 1043 -78.74 56.29 0.27
C SER A 1043 -79.14 55.99 1.72
N LEU A 1044 -79.67 57.01 2.40
CA LEU A 1044 -80.23 56.88 3.76
C LEU A 1044 -81.43 55.92 3.77
N PHE A 1045 -81.48 55.02 4.75
CA PHE A 1045 -82.67 54.25 5.09
C PHE A 1045 -83.25 54.70 6.45
N ALA A 1046 -84.47 54.27 6.75
CA ALA A 1046 -85.18 54.62 7.98
C ALA A 1046 -85.41 53.41 8.89
N ILE A 1047 -85.51 53.65 10.19
CA ILE A 1047 -85.95 52.71 11.22
C ILE A 1047 -87.16 53.31 11.96
N ARG A 1048 -88.29 52.60 12.01
CA ARG A 1048 -89.57 53.09 12.55
C ARG A 1048 -90.29 52.06 13.44
N ASP A 1049 -91.24 52.53 14.25
CA ASP A 1049 -92.19 51.72 15.05
C ASP A 1049 -93.61 51.97 14.50
N TYR A 1050 -94.39 50.91 14.29
CA TYR A 1050 -95.73 50.98 13.68
C TYR A 1050 -96.89 50.78 14.67
N THR A 1051 -96.67 51.00 15.97
CA THR A 1051 -97.70 50.77 17.01
C THR A 1051 -98.47 52.01 17.50
N ASP A 1052 -98.19 53.23 17.03
CA ASP A 1052 -98.96 54.43 17.42
C ASP A 1052 -100.06 54.81 16.42
N VAL A 1053 -101.23 55.22 16.94
CA VAL A 1053 -102.52 55.25 16.22
C VAL A 1053 -102.97 56.68 15.94
N GLY A 1054 -103.30 56.99 14.68
CA GLY A 1054 -103.73 58.33 14.26
C GLY A 1054 -104.83 58.38 13.20
N GLY A 1055 -106.09 58.09 13.58
CA GLY A 1055 -107.26 58.72 12.92
C GLY A 1055 -108.32 57.84 12.25
N GLY A 1056 -109.34 57.45 13.02
CA GLY A 1056 -110.76 57.54 12.61
C GLY A 1056 -111.36 56.46 11.69
N GLY A 1057 -112.05 55.48 12.29
CA GLY A 1057 -112.99 54.60 11.56
C GLY A 1057 -113.47 53.41 12.40
N ASP A 1058 -114.67 53.51 12.99
CA ASP A 1058 -115.26 52.42 13.77
C ASP A 1058 -115.63 51.21 12.90
N GLY A 1059 -115.01 50.08 13.20
CA GLY A 1059 -115.36 48.76 12.69
C GLY A 1059 -114.62 47.69 13.50
N PRO A 1060 -115.23 46.51 13.75
CA PRO A 1060 -114.56 45.47 14.56
C PRO A 1060 -113.30 44.99 13.83
N SER A 1061 -112.15 45.24 14.44
CA SER A 1061 -110.84 44.97 13.86
C SER A 1061 -110.65 43.47 13.59
N ALA A 1062 -110.58 43.11 12.31
CA ALA A 1062 -109.99 41.83 11.93
C ALA A 1062 -108.50 41.86 12.33
N PRO A 1063 -107.95 40.82 13.00
CA PRO A 1063 -106.54 40.80 13.33
C PRO A 1063 -105.71 40.83 12.04
N ARG A 1064 -104.75 41.78 11.97
CA ARG A 1064 -103.88 42.02 10.79
C ARG A 1064 -103.10 40.77 10.34
N TRP A 1065 -102.94 39.81 11.24
CA TRP A 1065 -102.33 38.50 10.99
C TRP A 1065 -103.34 37.39 11.25
N ILE A 1066 -103.40 36.40 10.36
CA ILE A 1066 -104.14 35.15 10.59
C ILE A 1066 -103.13 34.10 11.07
N THR A 1067 -103.46 33.32 12.08
CA THR A 1067 -102.59 32.28 12.63
C THR A 1067 -102.33 31.18 11.59
N ALA A 1068 -101.14 31.15 10.96
CA ALA A 1068 -100.84 30.29 9.82
C ALA A 1068 -99.35 29.89 9.74
N LEU A 1069 -99.07 28.77 9.06
CA LEU A 1069 -97.73 28.32 8.70
C LEU A 1069 -97.51 28.50 7.18
N GLU A 1070 -96.52 29.28 6.80
CA GLU A 1070 -96.17 29.49 5.38
C GLU A 1070 -95.31 28.33 4.85
N GLN A 1071 -95.14 28.26 3.53
CA GLN A 1071 -94.19 27.33 2.93
C GLN A 1071 -92.77 27.85 3.17
N ASN A 1072 -91.85 26.97 3.57
CA ASN A 1072 -90.44 27.35 3.78
C ASN A 1072 -89.77 27.76 2.46
N PHE A 1073 -88.76 28.63 2.56
CA PHE A 1073 -87.94 29.05 1.41
C PHE A 1073 -86.43 29.07 1.79
N PRO A 1074 -85.53 28.57 0.92
CA PRO A 1074 -85.81 27.80 -0.29
C PRO A 1074 -86.42 26.42 0.01
N ASN A 1075 -87.09 25.81 -0.97
CA ASN A 1075 -87.66 24.45 -0.89
C ASN A 1075 -87.80 23.82 -2.30
N PRO A 1076 -87.01 22.79 -2.67
CA PRO A 1076 -85.96 22.13 -1.87
C PRO A 1076 -84.80 23.07 -1.50
N PHE A 1077 -84.02 22.67 -0.50
CA PHE A 1077 -82.84 23.43 -0.05
C PHE A 1077 -81.63 22.53 0.26
N ASN A 1078 -80.44 23.09 0.08
CA ASN A 1078 -79.19 22.61 0.68
C ASN A 1078 -78.70 23.64 1.70
N GLY A 1079 -78.02 23.21 2.75
CA GLY A 1079 -77.66 24.07 3.88
C GLY A 1079 -78.85 24.45 4.75
N THR A 1080 -79.36 25.67 4.63
CA THR A 1080 -80.40 26.24 5.51
C THR A 1080 -81.69 26.62 4.77
N THR A 1081 -82.82 26.59 5.48
CA THR A 1081 -84.12 27.08 5.02
C THR A 1081 -84.81 27.89 6.11
N THR A 1082 -85.55 28.92 5.71
CA THR A 1082 -86.34 29.75 6.62
C THR A 1082 -87.79 29.32 6.59
N ILE A 1083 -88.35 29.09 7.79
CA ILE A 1083 -89.74 28.73 8.02
C ILE A 1083 -90.44 29.93 8.64
N THR A 1084 -91.42 30.47 7.94
CA THR A 1084 -92.20 31.64 8.36
C THR A 1084 -93.56 31.22 8.91
N TYR A 1085 -93.99 31.82 10.03
CA TYR A 1085 -95.32 31.63 10.58
C TYR A 1085 -95.88 32.94 11.14
N THR A 1086 -97.19 33.08 11.05
CA THR A 1086 -97.94 34.25 11.55
C THR A 1086 -98.84 33.84 12.71
N LEU A 1087 -99.05 34.74 13.66
CA LEU A 1087 -99.97 34.59 14.79
C LEU A 1087 -100.94 35.78 14.82
N GLY A 1088 -102.24 35.50 14.86
CA GLY A 1088 -103.29 36.54 14.98
C GLY A 1088 -103.64 36.92 16.42
N GLU A 1089 -103.27 36.10 17.39
CA GLU A 1089 -103.46 36.33 18.82
C GLU A 1089 -102.26 35.79 19.59
N ARG A 1090 -102.05 36.26 20.83
CA ARG A 1090 -100.99 35.72 21.71
C ARG A 1090 -101.25 34.22 21.94
N SER A 1091 -100.25 33.40 21.68
CA SER A 1091 -100.38 31.94 21.73
C SER A 1091 -99.07 31.24 22.10
N PRO A 1092 -99.11 30.14 22.85
CA PRO A 1092 -97.98 29.24 22.98
C PRO A 1092 -97.74 28.53 21.64
N VAL A 1093 -96.54 28.69 21.10
CA VAL A 1093 -96.07 28.07 19.86
C VAL A 1093 -95.32 26.78 20.20
N ASP A 1094 -95.50 25.74 19.39
CA ASP A 1094 -94.66 24.54 19.37
C ASP A 1094 -94.42 24.17 17.90
N LEU A 1095 -93.29 24.63 17.35
CA LEU A 1095 -92.85 24.45 15.97
C LEU A 1095 -91.74 23.40 15.93
N ARG A 1096 -91.95 22.30 15.19
CA ARG A 1096 -91.00 21.19 15.11
C ARG A 1096 -90.89 20.61 13.71
N ILE A 1097 -89.73 20.03 13.42
CA ILE A 1097 -89.50 19.19 12.24
C ILE A 1097 -89.71 17.72 12.60
N PHE A 1098 -90.36 16.99 11.71
CA PHE A 1098 -90.65 15.57 11.81
C PHE A 1098 -90.11 14.82 10.58
N ASP A 1099 -89.71 13.56 10.77
CA ASP A 1099 -89.38 12.63 9.69
C ASP A 1099 -90.64 12.02 9.05
N PRO A 1100 -90.54 11.27 7.93
CA PRO A 1100 -91.68 10.59 7.33
C PRO A 1100 -92.40 9.57 8.22
N ALA A 1101 -91.75 9.09 9.29
CA ALA A 1101 -92.34 8.18 10.28
C ALA A 1101 -93.05 8.92 11.44
N GLY A 1102 -93.07 10.26 11.42
CA GLY A 1102 -93.70 11.09 12.44
C GLY A 1102 -92.88 11.27 13.72
N ARG A 1103 -91.59 10.94 13.72
CA ARG A 1103 -90.67 11.16 14.85
C ARG A 1103 -90.14 12.59 14.81
N VAL A 1104 -89.98 13.22 15.97
CA VAL A 1104 -89.42 14.59 16.07
C VAL A 1104 -87.93 14.56 15.73
N VAL A 1105 -87.54 15.34 14.73
CA VAL A 1105 -86.14 15.53 14.31
C VAL A 1105 -85.51 16.69 15.08
N ARG A 1106 -86.19 17.84 15.15
CA ARG A 1106 -85.73 19.04 15.85
C ARG A 1106 -86.91 19.91 16.30
N VAL A 1107 -86.78 20.56 17.46
CA VAL A 1107 -87.68 21.64 17.91
C VAL A 1107 -87.07 22.95 17.43
N LEU A 1108 -87.86 23.81 16.78
CA LEU A 1108 -87.41 25.10 16.23
C LEU A 1108 -87.91 26.28 17.06
N ASP A 1109 -89.14 26.20 17.59
CA ASP A 1109 -89.63 27.14 18.60
C ASP A 1109 -90.54 26.40 19.60
N ARG A 1110 -90.40 26.72 20.88
CA ARG A 1110 -91.38 26.38 21.92
C ARG A 1110 -91.48 27.48 22.97
N SER A 1111 -92.04 28.63 22.56
CA SER A 1111 -92.19 29.82 23.39
C SER A 1111 -93.61 30.41 23.29
N GLU A 1112 -93.95 31.31 24.22
CA GLU A 1112 -95.18 32.10 24.12
C GLU A 1112 -94.90 33.37 23.31
N ARG A 1113 -95.65 33.55 22.21
CA ARG A 1113 -95.45 34.63 21.23
C ARG A 1113 -96.69 35.51 21.15
N GLY A 1114 -96.50 36.80 20.88
CA GLY A 1114 -97.59 37.75 20.61
C GLY A 1114 -98.16 37.62 19.19
N PRO A 1115 -99.12 38.47 18.80
CA PRO A 1115 -99.51 38.61 17.41
C PRO A 1115 -98.34 39.16 16.58
N GLY A 1116 -98.09 38.61 15.39
CA GLY A 1116 -96.94 39.00 14.56
C GLY A 1116 -96.56 37.94 13.52
N ARG A 1117 -95.54 38.24 12.71
CA ARG A 1117 -94.89 37.32 11.78
C ARG A 1117 -93.51 36.97 12.31
N TYR A 1118 -93.16 35.69 12.29
CA TYR A 1118 -91.95 35.17 12.92
C TYR A 1118 -91.24 34.18 11.99
N HIS A 1119 -89.92 34.11 12.11
CA HIS A 1119 -89.05 33.26 11.31
C HIS A 1119 -88.26 32.29 12.19
N ALA A 1120 -88.11 31.05 11.73
CA ALA A 1120 -87.24 30.05 12.33
C ALA A 1120 -86.40 29.38 11.24
N VAL A 1121 -85.09 29.21 11.47
CA VAL A 1121 -84.17 28.60 10.50
C VAL A 1121 -83.95 27.13 10.84
N TRP A 1122 -83.94 26.26 9.83
CA TRP A 1122 -83.48 24.89 9.94
C TRP A 1122 -82.31 24.63 8.97
N ASP A 1123 -81.27 23.97 9.49
CA ASP A 1123 -79.94 23.75 8.91
C ASP A 1123 -79.71 22.29 8.46
N GLY A 1124 -80.78 21.52 8.32
CA GLY A 1124 -80.70 20.09 8.03
C GLY A 1124 -80.09 19.24 9.16
N LYS A 1125 -80.07 19.71 10.42
CA LYS A 1125 -79.56 18.94 11.57
C LYS A 1125 -80.65 18.52 12.56
N ASP A 1126 -80.45 17.40 13.24
CA ASP A 1126 -81.31 16.90 14.33
C ASP A 1126 -81.09 17.69 15.64
N GLY A 1127 -81.88 17.35 16.68
CA GLY A 1127 -81.76 17.96 18.01
C GLY A 1127 -80.43 17.69 18.75
N ALA A 1128 -79.54 16.85 18.21
CA ALA A 1128 -78.19 16.62 18.71
C ALA A 1128 -77.12 17.27 17.80
N GLY A 1129 -77.52 18.11 16.84
CA GLY A 1129 -76.62 18.81 15.93
C GLY A 1129 -76.05 17.95 14.79
N ARG A 1130 -76.58 16.75 14.56
CA ARG A 1130 -76.10 15.83 13.51
C ARG A 1130 -76.89 16.05 12.22
N GLY A 1131 -76.19 16.13 11.09
CA GLY A 1131 -76.84 16.30 9.77
C GLY A 1131 -77.73 15.11 9.41
N VAL A 1132 -78.98 15.39 9.02
CA VAL A 1132 -79.96 14.39 8.60
C VAL A 1132 -79.72 13.93 7.15
N ALA A 1133 -80.43 12.89 6.71
CA ALA A 1133 -80.34 12.41 5.33
C ALA A 1133 -81.15 13.31 4.38
N SER A 1134 -80.72 13.42 3.12
CA SER A 1134 -81.52 14.04 2.05
C SER A 1134 -82.88 13.34 1.95
N GLY A 1135 -83.96 14.11 1.87
CA GLY A 1135 -85.31 13.54 1.87
C GLY A 1135 -86.42 14.52 2.20
N ILE A 1136 -87.63 13.96 2.35
CA ILE A 1136 -88.83 14.70 2.72
C ILE A 1136 -88.96 14.75 4.24
N TYR A 1137 -89.19 15.94 4.78
CA TYR A 1137 -89.49 16.18 6.17
C TYR A 1137 -90.79 16.99 6.28
N PHE A 1138 -91.33 17.08 7.49
CA PHE A 1138 -92.57 17.80 7.76
C PHE A 1138 -92.35 18.82 8.88
N CYS A 1139 -92.46 20.11 8.55
CA CYS A 1139 -92.56 21.15 9.56
C CYS A 1139 -94.00 21.21 10.05
N ARG A 1140 -94.22 21.10 11.37
CA ARG A 1140 -95.54 21.24 11.98
C ARG A 1140 -95.49 22.26 13.11
N ILE A 1141 -96.44 23.18 13.08
CA ILE A 1141 -96.71 24.13 14.16
C ILE A 1141 -97.98 23.72 14.90
N LYS A 1142 -97.99 23.91 16.21
CA LYS A 1142 -99.20 24.05 17.01
C LYS A 1142 -99.16 25.43 17.69
N ALA A 1143 -100.22 26.21 17.52
CA ALA A 1143 -100.36 27.54 18.12
C ALA A 1143 -101.84 27.75 18.52
N GLY A 1144 -102.10 27.85 19.82
CA GLY A 1144 -103.47 27.88 20.34
C GLY A 1144 -104.29 26.66 19.90
N LYS A 1145 -105.43 26.89 19.23
CA LYS A 1145 -106.27 25.84 18.62
C LYS A 1145 -105.78 25.40 17.22
N MET A 1146 -104.85 26.12 16.60
CA MET A 1146 -104.36 25.83 15.25
C MET A 1146 -103.29 24.73 15.29
N THR A 1147 -103.36 23.81 14.33
CA THR A 1147 -102.25 22.89 14.02
C THR A 1147 -102.14 22.77 12.50
N GLN A 1148 -101.00 23.16 11.94
CA GLN A 1148 -100.73 23.09 10.50
C GLN A 1148 -99.40 22.37 10.25
N THR A 1149 -99.31 21.69 9.12
CA THR A 1149 -98.10 20.98 8.67
C THR A 1149 -97.77 21.38 7.23
N ARG A 1150 -96.48 21.54 6.92
CA ARG A 1150 -95.94 21.78 5.58
C ARG A 1150 -94.87 20.74 5.26
N LYS A 1151 -94.85 20.29 4.01
CA LYS A 1151 -93.81 19.41 3.46
C LYS A 1151 -92.59 20.27 3.16
N ILE A 1152 -91.42 19.87 3.64
CA ILE A 1152 -90.13 20.51 3.35
C ILE A 1152 -89.19 19.45 2.78
N VAL A 1153 -88.33 19.82 1.83
CA VAL A 1153 -87.45 18.89 1.11
C VAL A 1153 -86.01 19.32 1.29
N TYR A 1154 -85.23 18.49 1.97
CA TYR A 1154 -83.81 18.74 2.20
C TYR A 1154 -82.98 17.91 1.22
N VAL A 1155 -82.00 18.56 0.58
CA VAL A 1155 -81.04 17.94 -0.32
C VAL A 1155 -79.66 18.31 0.20
N ARG A 1156 -78.91 17.32 0.67
CA ARG A 1156 -77.53 17.46 1.12
C ARG A 1156 -76.56 17.35 -0.05
#